data_AF-A0A1M7INQ7-F1
#
_entry.id   AF-A0A1M7INQ7-F1
#
_cell.length_a   1.000
_cell.length_b   1.000
_cell.length_c   1.000
_cell.angle_alpha   90.00
_cell.angle_beta   90.00
_cell.angle_gamma   90.00
#
_symmetry.space_group_name_H-M   'P 1'
#
loop_
_entity.id
_entity.type
_entity.pdbx_description
1 polymer ?
#
loop_
_entity_poly.entity_id
_entity_poly.type
_entity_poly.pdbx_seq_one_letter_code
_entity_poly.pdbx_strand_id
1 'polypeptide(L)'
;MGARIALEKESKFLFGDVSDLFETYFTSFSMDFNLFDKPDLLKALGLVSFFFTIDRENKEVVERLLSIFEMDYYVFNEAIEELHKRELVEIQYNHIRISEQVMATYFFYVVFIRDNWLPFEKLLFNYFETHKYSFREAIYPANNSFGYENVISKINPALDKYIDSVQKEENKLIDFLDLFWFYKPDETLAFFLSRISSIIEPEEPNYDTHYETNDFVYKKEETIDYVSRFFRHQTEAFIPAIQLGFEYVRKKPEHLPEFIRRIRENLLFDEPDERYGYQRQALFIQHIRDNIEGKKVHYSIAFFAIADSFLKHSHHMTHGGRKNTISFYDYPLPATDEIKKIRTVIWETLFSLVDNYRNEVIRTINKYKPDFRERNCEILDFDLTLLVPFIKEKFSPNSFKETYVTNRLIASLKREKKITNMTYLELIPIYDTQEYRDYKKLDWNRFRDKEEYEFDNWQEYEKIKSDDLKENFKCNSKKEFDVFLKTIDNFQSVKDNTHSQIENSIEVVLSENFVQHPELGLNFLESYLNKNYDIRYLHKTISTIVNHSEEYALKLWEILYNWDNEKSINWKLEFFNRLPNEFVNDAYFERLINTIHSLSGFVYLYIDQYVKFSKKNRNAVKEIMSIVHNKIKTDSQEIRLSEYPFKDALVLFENDYNLIKESYLQQFELSKSSVSFDYQMKGFANIYATHKEFLFDFFSYFYSEYDVHRDNKDLNLSFIWDYPERMDEIERVIDFLTNKDVYFGLGGHSVSIIFNDLDGKQLKSIQTAKYIFCKLQINSSLPQKING
;
A
#
# COMPACT_ATOMS: atom_id res chain seq x y z
N MET A 1 -14.47 -24.57 36.84
CA MET A 1 -14.44 -26.03 37.08
C MET A 1 -13.36 -26.74 36.27
N GLY A 2 -13.19 -26.46 34.97
CA GLY A 2 -12.04 -26.96 34.18
C GLY A 2 -10.66 -26.60 34.77
N ALA A 3 -10.51 -25.40 35.34
CA ALA A 3 -9.30 -25.03 36.10
C ALA A 3 -9.06 -25.93 37.33
N ARG A 4 -10.10 -26.49 37.95
CA ARG A 4 -10.00 -27.38 39.11
C ARG A 4 -9.53 -28.79 38.70
N ILE A 5 -10.04 -29.31 37.57
CA ILE A 5 -9.61 -30.59 37.00
C ILE A 5 -8.17 -30.51 36.47
N ALA A 6 -7.79 -29.37 35.88
CA ALA A 6 -6.42 -29.11 35.46
C ALA A 6 -5.44 -29.07 36.66
N LEU A 7 -5.86 -28.47 37.79
CA LEU A 7 -5.10 -28.48 39.04
C LEU A 7 -4.98 -29.88 39.67
N GLU A 8 -5.98 -30.76 39.52
CA GLU A 8 -5.93 -32.13 40.07
C GLU A 8 -5.02 -33.10 39.28
N LYS A 9 -4.80 -32.86 37.98
CA LYS A 9 -3.99 -33.74 37.11
C LYS A 9 -2.57 -33.22 36.80
N GLU A 10 -2.20 -32.06 37.35
CA GLU A 10 -0.91 -31.33 37.30
C GLU A 10 -0.05 -31.56 36.02
N SER A 11 0.63 -32.70 35.90
CA SER A 11 1.61 -32.99 34.83
C SER A 11 1.06 -33.73 33.61
N LYS A 12 0.02 -34.57 33.74
CA LYS A 12 -0.59 -35.27 32.58
C LYS A 12 -1.29 -34.32 31.60
N PHE A 13 -1.68 -33.14 32.08
CA PHE A 13 -2.34 -32.08 31.33
C PHE A 13 -1.43 -31.43 30.27
N LEU A 14 -0.12 -31.39 30.49
CA LEU A 14 0.84 -30.79 29.55
C LEU A 14 1.24 -31.74 28.40
N PHE A 15 0.89 -33.04 28.53
CA PHE A 15 1.27 -34.08 27.58
C PHE A 15 0.07 -34.82 26.94
N GLY A 16 -1.17 -34.50 27.32
CA GLY A 16 -2.41 -35.08 26.77
C GLY A 16 -3.20 -34.10 25.90
N ASP A 17 -4.12 -34.60 25.08
CA ASP A 17 -4.99 -33.78 24.22
C ASP A 17 -6.19 -33.21 25.01
N VAL A 18 -6.71 -32.05 24.60
CA VAL A 18 -7.86 -31.36 25.20
C VAL A 18 -9.09 -32.26 25.23
N SER A 19 -9.17 -33.22 24.29
CA SER A 19 -10.06 -34.39 24.29
C SER A 19 -10.33 -34.99 25.68
N ASP A 20 -9.29 -35.23 26.48
CA ASP A 20 -9.42 -35.88 27.80
C ASP A 20 -10.13 -34.98 28.82
N LEU A 21 -10.02 -33.66 28.66
CA LEU A 21 -10.72 -32.68 29.48
C LEU A 21 -12.22 -32.67 29.14
N PHE A 22 -12.54 -32.70 27.85
CA PHE A 22 -13.92 -32.82 27.37
C PHE A 22 -14.55 -34.11 27.88
N GLU A 23 -13.86 -35.23 27.71
CA GLU A 23 -14.32 -36.52 28.21
C GLU A 23 -14.50 -36.52 29.72
N THR A 24 -13.52 -36.04 30.49
CA THR A 24 -13.65 -36.00 31.96
C THR A 24 -14.80 -35.07 32.39
N TYR A 25 -14.93 -33.90 31.76
CA TYR A 25 -15.97 -32.92 32.08
C TYR A 25 -17.37 -33.44 31.74
N PHE A 26 -17.61 -33.88 30.51
CA PHE A 26 -18.93 -34.33 30.07
C PHE A 26 -19.27 -35.73 30.60
N THR A 27 -18.30 -36.61 30.84
CA THR A 27 -18.53 -37.90 31.54
C THR A 27 -18.93 -37.67 32.99
N SER A 28 -18.27 -36.76 33.71
CA SER A 28 -18.68 -36.42 35.09
C SER A 28 -20.06 -35.76 35.15
N PHE A 29 -20.44 -34.96 34.16
CA PHE A 29 -21.76 -34.33 34.05
C PHE A 29 -22.86 -35.32 33.65
N SER A 30 -22.53 -36.37 32.90
CA SER A 30 -23.48 -37.38 32.40
C SER A 30 -23.64 -38.59 33.32
N MET A 31 -22.72 -38.85 34.26
CA MET A 31 -22.82 -39.92 35.25
C MET A 31 -24.02 -39.74 36.21
N ASP A 32 -24.49 -38.52 36.45
CA ASP A 32 -25.66 -38.26 37.31
C ASP A 32 -27.00 -38.58 36.62
N PHE A 33 -27.02 -38.81 35.30
CA PHE A 33 -28.24 -39.00 34.50
C PHE A 33 -28.19 -40.17 33.50
N ASN A 34 -27.04 -40.84 33.36
CA ASN A 34 -26.75 -41.89 32.38
C ASN A 34 -27.15 -41.48 30.95
N LEU A 35 -26.72 -40.29 30.52
CA LEU A 35 -27.06 -39.74 29.19
C LEU A 35 -26.63 -40.69 28.06
N PHE A 36 -25.45 -41.29 28.20
CA PHE A 36 -24.88 -42.17 27.17
C PHE A 36 -25.64 -43.50 26.98
N ASP A 37 -26.52 -43.87 27.92
CA ASP A 37 -27.39 -45.04 27.82
C ASP A 37 -28.74 -44.73 27.16
N LYS A 38 -28.97 -43.48 26.72
CA LYS A 38 -30.24 -43.00 26.19
C LYS A 38 -30.08 -42.48 24.75
N PRO A 39 -30.19 -43.36 23.73
CA PRO A 39 -29.90 -43.03 22.33
C PRO A 39 -30.73 -41.86 21.78
N ASP A 40 -32.02 -41.77 22.14
CA ASP A 40 -32.90 -40.72 21.63
C ASP A 40 -32.50 -39.32 22.15
N LEU A 41 -32.01 -39.23 23.39
CA LEU A 41 -31.49 -37.97 23.94
C LEU A 41 -30.19 -37.57 23.25
N LEU A 42 -29.27 -38.52 23.02
CA LEU A 42 -28.03 -38.25 22.30
C LEU A 42 -28.30 -37.79 20.86
N LYS A 43 -29.21 -38.47 20.14
CA LYS A 43 -29.59 -38.08 18.76
C LYS A 43 -30.19 -36.68 18.73
N ALA A 44 -31.13 -36.37 19.62
CA ALA A 44 -31.72 -35.04 19.70
C ALA A 44 -30.65 -33.97 19.98
N LEU A 45 -29.76 -34.24 20.93
CA LEU A 45 -28.69 -33.32 21.30
C LEU A 45 -27.70 -33.10 20.15
N GLY A 46 -27.31 -34.16 19.42
CA GLY A 46 -26.46 -34.03 18.23
C GLY A 46 -27.09 -33.18 17.14
N LEU A 47 -28.39 -33.34 16.85
CA LEU A 47 -29.10 -32.49 15.90
C LEU A 47 -29.07 -31.02 16.33
N VAL A 48 -29.41 -30.73 17.58
CA VAL A 48 -29.37 -29.35 18.11
C VAL A 48 -27.94 -28.80 18.07
N SER A 49 -26.92 -29.61 18.35
CA SER A 49 -25.50 -29.21 18.29
C SER A 49 -25.06 -28.75 16.90
N PHE A 50 -25.53 -29.39 15.82
CA PHE A 50 -25.18 -28.99 14.45
C PHE A 50 -25.99 -27.79 13.95
N PHE A 51 -27.31 -27.82 14.15
CA PHE A 51 -28.18 -26.76 13.63
C PHE A 51 -28.13 -25.49 14.47
N PHE A 52 -27.56 -25.54 15.68
CA PHE A 52 -27.52 -24.51 16.72
C PHE A 52 -28.89 -24.06 17.23
N THR A 53 -29.81 -23.76 16.33
CA THR A 53 -31.17 -23.32 16.62
C THR A 53 -32.16 -24.08 15.74
N ILE A 54 -33.18 -24.70 16.35
CA ILE A 54 -34.28 -25.37 15.65
C ILE A 54 -35.59 -24.69 16.06
N ASP A 55 -36.32 -24.14 15.08
CA ASP A 55 -37.64 -23.55 15.29
C ASP A 55 -38.74 -24.62 15.34
N ARG A 56 -39.39 -24.78 16.51
CA ARG A 56 -40.51 -25.71 16.70
C ARG A 56 -41.81 -25.25 16.06
N GLU A 57 -41.98 -23.96 15.76
CA GLU A 57 -43.22 -23.48 15.12
C GLU A 57 -43.36 -24.06 13.70
N ASN A 58 -42.24 -24.31 13.04
CA ASN A 58 -42.20 -24.90 11.71
C ASN A 58 -42.16 -26.45 11.77
N LYS A 59 -43.27 -27.05 12.21
CA LYS A 59 -43.42 -28.50 12.34
C LYS A 59 -43.03 -29.28 11.08
N GLU A 60 -43.37 -28.78 9.89
CA GLU A 60 -43.00 -29.43 8.62
C GLU A 60 -41.48 -29.51 8.42
N VAL A 61 -40.74 -28.44 8.73
CA VAL A 61 -39.27 -28.44 8.62
C VAL A 61 -38.66 -29.43 9.61
N VAL A 62 -39.17 -29.46 10.84
CA VAL A 62 -38.69 -30.39 11.88
C VAL A 62 -38.99 -31.84 11.48
N GLU A 63 -40.20 -32.15 11.01
CA GLU A 63 -40.55 -33.50 10.56
C GLU A 63 -39.70 -33.95 9.35
N ARG A 64 -39.44 -33.06 8.39
CA ARG A 64 -38.51 -33.35 7.28
C ARG A 64 -37.10 -33.65 7.78
N LEU A 65 -36.57 -32.83 8.70
CA LEU A 65 -35.27 -33.06 9.31
C LEU A 65 -35.20 -34.43 9.99
N LEU A 66 -36.16 -34.72 10.87
CA LEU A 66 -36.17 -35.96 11.65
C LEU A 66 -36.37 -37.20 10.77
N SER A 67 -37.13 -37.08 9.67
CA SER A 67 -37.33 -38.19 8.72
C SER A 67 -36.03 -38.67 8.08
N ILE A 68 -35.10 -37.75 7.76
CA ILE A 68 -33.79 -38.10 7.21
C ILE A 68 -32.99 -38.97 8.20
N PHE A 69 -33.07 -38.63 9.48
CA PHE A 69 -32.35 -39.29 10.56
C PHE A 69 -33.12 -40.44 11.23
N GLU A 70 -34.29 -40.81 10.67
CA GLU A 70 -35.14 -41.89 11.19
C GLU A 70 -35.52 -41.71 12.66
N MET A 71 -35.89 -40.48 13.03
CA MET A 71 -36.32 -40.11 14.38
C MET A 71 -37.80 -39.70 14.37
N ASP A 72 -38.58 -40.16 15.35
CA ASP A 72 -39.98 -39.77 15.48
C ASP A 72 -40.10 -38.35 16.08
N TYR A 73 -41.09 -37.59 15.60
CA TYR A 73 -41.33 -36.21 16.03
C TYR A 73 -41.67 -36.12 17.52
N TYR A 74 -42.52 -37.00 18.04
CA TYR A 74 -42.91 -36.96 19.44
C TYR A 74 -41.76 -37.41 20.34
N VAL A 75 -41.02 -38.45 19.93
CA VAL A 75 -39.80 -38.90 20.63
C VAL A 75 -38.75 -37.80 20.70
N PHE A 76 -38.52 -37.07 19.59
CA PHE A 76 -37.62 -35.93 19.57
C PHE A 76 -38.08 -34.83 20.55
N ASN A 77 -39.37 -34.48 20.54
CA ASN A 77 -39.87 -33.45 21.45
C ASN A 77 -39.80 -33.85 22.92
N GLU A 78 -40.10 -35.11 23.26
CA GLU A 78 -39.90 -35.64 24.61
C GLU A 78 -38.43 -35.59 25.02
N ALA A 79 -37.52 -35.93 24.11
CA ALA A 79 -36.09 -35.83 24.32
C ALA A 79 -35.65 -34.39 24.60
N ILE A 80 -36.14 -33.41 23.83
CA ILE A 80 -35.84 -31.99 24.04
C ILE A 80 -36.34 -31.47 25.39
N GLU A 81 -37.55 -31.84 25.82
CA GLU A 81 -38.06 -31.45 27.14
C GLU A 81 -37.21 -32.02 28.28
N GLU A 82 -36.74 -33.26 28.16
CA GLU A 82 -35.86 -33.85 29.15
C GLU A 82 -34.47 -33.21 29.14
N LEU A 83 -33.89 -32.94 27.96
CA LEU A 83 -32.63 -32.21 27.83
C LEU A 83 -32.72 -30.79 28.41
N HIS A 84 -33.88 -30.13 28.27
CA HIS A 84 -34.13 -28.81 28.80
C HIS A 84 -34.14 -28.78 30.33
N LYS A 85 -34.80 -29.75 30.97
CA LYS A 85 -34.79 -29.90 32.45
C LYS A 85 -33.39 -30.12 33.02
N ARG A 86 -32.45 -30.59 32.20
CA ARG A 86 -31.05 -30.86 32.55
C ARG A 86 -30.10 -29.73 32.15
N GLU A 87 -30.64 -28.61 31.66
CA GLU A 87 -29.87 -27.44 31.23
C GLU A 87 -28.89 -27.76 30.07
N LEU A 88 -29.11 -28.84 29.32
CA LEU A 88 -28.31 -29.20 28.14
C LEU A 88 -28.79 -28.47 26.87
N VAL A 89 -30.06 -28.07 26.87
CA VAL A 89 -30.74 -27.36 25.79
C VAL A 89 -31.63 -26.28 26.40
N GLU A 90 -31.74 -25.13 25.75
CA GLU A 90 -32.63 -24.04 26.11
C GLU A 90 -33.80 -23.96 25.12
N ILE A 91 -35.00 -23.72 25.65
CA ILE A 91 -36.20 -23.48 24.84
C ILE A 91 -36.62 -22.03 25.07
N GLN A 92 -36.48 -21.18 24.06
CA GLN A 92 -36.84 -19.77 24.12
C GLN A 92 -37.73 -19.38 22.93
N TYR A 93 -38.95 -18.91 23.19
CA TYR A 93 -39.92 -18.52 22.15
C TYR A 93 -40.03 -19.58 21.03
N ASN A 94 -40.26 -20.84 21.40
CA ASN A 94 -40.33 -21.99 20.48
C ASN A 94 -39.04 -22.36 19.71
N HIS A 95 -37.92 -21.70 19.99
CA HIS A 95 -36.62 -22.06 19.45
C HIS A 95 -35.86 -22.95 20.43
N ILE A 96 -35.36 -24.07 19.93
CA ILE A 96 -34.50 -25.01 20.66
C ILE A 96 -33.06 -24.63 20.38
N ARG A 97 -32.26 -24.37 21.42
CA ARG A 97 -30.85 -24.00 21.29
C ARG A 97 -29.98 -24.79 22.26
N ILE A 98 -28.76 -25.12 21.87
CA ILE A 98 -27.79 -25.71 22.80
C ILE A 98 -27.31 -24.68 23.83
N SER A 99 -27.23 -25.07 25.10
CA SER A 99 -26.91 -24.14 26.20
C SER A 99 -25.51 -23.55 26.11
N GLU A 100 -24.53 -24.33 25.63
CA GLU A 100 -23.13 -23.90 25.54
C GLU A 100 -22.46 -24.32 24.23
N GLN A 101 -21.61 -23.44 23.68
CA GLN A 101 -20.88 -23.72 22.44
C GLN A 101 -19.90 -24.90 22.57
N VAL A 102 -19.23 -25.03 23.73
CA VAL A 102 -18.31 -26.14 24.02
C VAL A 102 -19.06 -27.48 24.03
N MET A 103 -20.30 -27.48 24.53
CA MET A 103 -21.20 -28.62 24.54
C MET A 103 -21.64 -29.01 23.12
N ALA A 104 -21.92 -28.02 22.26
CA ALA A 104 -22.23 -28.24 20.86
C ALA A 104 -21.11 -29.00 20.14
N THR A 105 -19.87 -28.52 20.30
CA THR A 105 -18.68 -29.18 19.73
C THR A 105 -18.54 -30.63 20.19
N TYR A 106 -18.72 -30.88 21.49
CA TYR A 106 -18.60 -32.22 22.06
C TYR A 106 -19.67 -33.18 21.54
N PHE A 107 -20.95 -32.83 21.65
CA PHE A 107 -22.02 -33.75 21.25
C PHE A 107 -22.14 -33.90 19.74
N PHE A 108 -21.76 -32.89 18.95
CA PHE A 108 -21.57 -33.09 17.52
C PHE A 108 -20.53 -34.18 17.24
N TYR A 109 -19.35 -34.08 17.86
CA TYR A 109 -18.28 -35.07 17.70
C TYR A 109 -18.71 -36.46 18.15
N VAL A 110 -19.31 -36.59 19.33
CA VAL A 110 -19.79 -37.88 19.85
C VAL A 110 -20.81 -38.52 18.90
N VAL A 111 -21.84 -37.76 18.50
CA VAL A 111 -23.02 -38.30 17.81
C VAL A 111 -22.76 -38.56 16.33
N PHE A 112 -22.12 -37.64 15.62
CA PHE A 112 -21.91 -37.74 14.18
C PHE A 112 -20.57 -38.37 13.78
N ILE A 113 -19.53 -38.23 14.62
CA ILE A 113 -18.16 -38.60 14.23
C ILE A 113 -17.71 -39.86 14.96
N ARG A 114 -17.62 -39.83 16.30
CA ARG A 114 -17.00 -40.91 17.09
C ARG A 114 -17.84 -42.18 17.09
N ASP A 115 -19.09 -42.05 17.55
CA ASP A 115 -19.99 -43.19 17.81
C ASP A 115 -20.99 -43.41 16.68
N ASN A 116 -21.15 -42.42 15.77
CA ASN A 116 -22.00 -42.49 14.58
C ASN A 116 -23.46 -42.88 14.90
N TRP A 117 -23.98 -42.35 16.02
CA TRP A 117 -25.40 -42.46 16.40
C TRP A 117 -26.33 -41.82 15.35
N LEU A 118 -25.84 -40.78 14.67
CA LEU A 118 -26.46 -40.20 13.48
C LEU A 118 -25.45 -40.21 12.33
N PRO A 119 -25.82 -40.67 11.11
CA PRO A 119 -24.87 -40.74 10.02
C PRO A 119 -24.42 -39.36 9.53
N PHE A 120 -23.12 -39.08 9.59
CA PHE A 120 -22.55 -37.86 9.00
C PHE A 120 -22.81 -37.76 7.49
N GLU A 121 -22.81 -38.90 6.78
CA GLU A 121 -23.15 -38.97 5.35
C GLU A 121 -24.54 -38.39 5.06
N LYS A 122 -25.55 -38.76 5.85
CA LYS A 122 -26.90 -38.20 5.69
C LYS A 122 -26.93 -36.70 5.95
N LEU A 123 -26.18 -36.23 6.95
CA LEU A 123 -26.07 -34.81 7.24
C LEU A 123 -25.45 -34.04 6.05
N LEU A 124 -24.33 -34.53 5.53
CA LEU A 124 -23.60 -33.93 4.42
C LEU A 124 -24.47 -33.85 3.15
N PHE A 125 -25.04 -34.97 2.72
CA PHE A 125 -25.79 -35.04 1.46
C PHE A 125 -27.07 -34.23 1.43
N ASN A 126 -27.71 -34.01 2.59
CA ASN A 126 -28.99 -33.30 2.65
C ASN A 126 -28.85 -31.81 3.02
N TYR A 127 -27.78 -31.42 3.73
CA TYR A 127 -27.68 -30.08 4.32
C TYR A 127 -26.45 -29.28 3.94
N PHE A 128 -25.47 -29.83 3.21
CA PHE A 128 -24.26 -29.09 2.88
C PHE A 128 -24.55 -27.79 2.12
N GLU A 129 -25.37 -27.84 1.07
CA GLU A 129 -25.67 -26.67 0.23
C GLU A 129 -26.35 -25.53 1.00
N THR A 130 -27.19 -25.86 1.99
CA THR A 130 -27.99 -24.88 2.75
C THR A 130 -27.36 -24.45 4.07
N HIS A 131 -26.48 -25.27 4.65
CA HIS A 131 -25.92 -25.08 6.00
C HIS A 131 -24.38 -25.12 6.02
N LYS A 132 -23.71 -24.62 4.97
CA LYS A 132 -22.23 -24.56 4.87
C LYS A 132 -21.57 -23.97 6.11
N TYR A 133 -22.13 -22.88 6.66
CA TYR A 133 -21.62 -22.24 7.85
C TYR A 133 -21.66 -23.16 9.07
N SER A 134 -22.74 -23.91 9.27
CA SER A 134 -22.86 -24.90 10.36
C SER A 134 -21.81 -26.01 10.26
N PHE A 135 -21.49 -26.50 9.04
CA PHE A 135 -20.40 -27.45 8.87
C PHE A 135 -19.05 -26.86 9.29
N ARG A 136 -18.76 -25.61 8.93
CA ARG A 136 -17.54 -24.91 9.34
C ARG A 136 -17.46 -24.79 10.86
N GLU A 137 -18.53 -24.34 11.50
CA GLU A 137 -18.62 -24.17 12.95
C GLU A 137 -18.65 -25.49 13.74
N ALA A 138 -18.98 -26.62 13.10
CA ALA A 138 -18.97 -27.93 13.75
C ALA A 138 -17.62 -28.66 13.56
N ILE A 139 -17.11 -28.72 12.33
CA ILE A 139 -15.92 -29.50 11.97
C ILE A 139 -14.63 -28.84 12.48
N TYR A 140 -14.48 -27.50 12.37
CA TYR A 140 -13.24 -26.84 12.78
C TYR A 140 -13.01 -26.96 14.29
N PRO A 141 -14.00 -26.70 15.16
CA PRO A 141 -13.84 -26.94 16.58
C PRO A 141 -13.63 -28.41 16.93
N ALA A 142 -14.27 -29.34 16.20
CA ALA A 142 -14.04 -30.77 16.41
C ALA A 142 -12.59 -31.17 16.13
N ASN A 143 -11.99 -30.72 15.02
CA ASN A 143 -10.57 -30.95 14.73
C ASN A 143 -9.67 -30.38 15.82
N ASN A 144 -9.92 -29.13 16.22
CA ASN A 144 -9.10 -28.44 17.20
C ASN A 144 -9.20 -29.04 18.61
N SER A 145 -10.33 -29.69 18.94
CA SER A 145 -10.59 -30.22 20.28
C SER A 145 -10.32 -31.72 20.40
N PHE A 146 -10.52 -32.47 19.31
CA PHE A 146 -10.46 -33.94 19.30
C PHE A 146 -9.38 -34.54 18.42
N GLY A 147 -8.61 -33.70 17.72
CA GLY A 147 -7.52 -34.12 16.84
C GLY A 147 -7.99 -34.42 15.42
N TYR A 148 -7.22 -33.94 14.44
CA TYR A 148 -7.46 -34.09 13.01
C TYR A 148 -7.69 -35.56 12.60
N GLU A 149 -6.80 -36.47 13.00
CA GLU A 149 -6.85 -37.90 12.63
C GLU A 149 -8.11 -38.61 13.13
N ASN A 150 -8.56 -38.26 14.35
CA ASN A 150 -9.74 -38.86 14.96
C ASN A 150 -11.04 -38.45 14.25
N VAL A 151 -11.06 -37.26 13.65
CA VAL A 151 -12.20 -36.78 12.88
C VAL A 151 -12.18 -37.34 11.47
N ILE A 152 -11.08 -37.15 10.73
CA ILE A 152 -11.02 -37.51 9.31
C ILE A 152 -11.22 -39.01 9.09
N SER A 153 -10.65 -39.86 9.94
CA SER A 153 -10.79 -41.33 9.82
C SER A 153 -12.24 -41.82 9.85
N LYS A 154 -13.14 -41.04 10.46
CA LYS A 154 -14.58 -41.35 10.55
C LYS A 154 -15.40 -40.78 9.39
N ILE A 155 -15.08 -39.57 8.95
CA ILE A 155 -15.90 -38.87 7.95
C ILE A 155 -15.39 -39.01 6.51
N ASN A 156 -14.13 -39.38 6.30
CA ASN A 156 -13.51 -39.45 4.96
C ASN A 156 -14.34 -40.27 3.94
N PRO A 157 -14.87 -41.45 4.26
CA PRO A 157 -15.69 -42.22 3.31
C PRO A 157 -16.96 -41.49 2.86
N ALA A 158 -17.55 -40.65 3.72
CA ALA A 158 -18.71 -39.84 3.36
C ALA A 158 -18.32 -38.66 2.47
N LEU A 159 -17.14 -38.06 2.72
CA LEU A 159 -16.58 -37.01 1.86
C LEU A 159 -16.30 -37.55 0.45
N ASP A 160 -15.71 -38.74 0.32
CA ASP A 160 -15.44 -39.40 -0.97
C ASP A 160 -16.72 -39.57 -1.79
N LYS A 161 -17.75 -40.17 -1.19
CA LYS A 161 -19.04 -40.36 -1.85
C LYS A 161 -19.68 -39.04 -2.27
N TYR A 162 -19.55 -38.00 -1.45
CA TYR A 162 -20.12 -36.70 -1.77
C TYR A 162 -19.42 -36.09 -2.97
N ILE A 163 -18.08 -36.12 -3.02
CA ILE A 163 -17.31 -35.69 -4.20
C ILE A 163 -17.78 -36.42 -5.45
N ASP A 164 -17.91 -37.75 -5.40
CA ASP A 164 -18.38 -38.55 -6.53
C ASP A 164 -19.76 -38.11 -7.05
N SER A 165 -20.64 -37.68 -6.14
CA SER A 165 -21.99 -37.22 -6.46
C SER A 165 -22.01 -35.83 -7.11
N VAL A 166 -21.07 -34.94 -6.78
CA VAL A 166 -21.03 -33.55 -7.26
C VAL A 166 -19.91 -33.27 -8.26
N GLN A 167 -19.06 -34.24 -8.61
CA GLN A 167 -17.88 -34.03 -9.47
C GLN A 167 -18.19 -33.42 -10.84
N LYS A 168 -19.42 -33.57 -11.35
CA LYS A 168 -19.88 -33.00 -12.63
C LYS A 168 -20.48 -31.60 -12.49
N GLU A 169 -20.76 -31.16 -11.26
CA GLU A 169 -21.35 -29.86 -10.92
C GLU A 169 -20.27 -28.96 -10.31
N GLU A 170 -19.52 -28.27 -11.17
CA GLU A 170 -18.34 -27.49 -10.80
C GLU A 170 -18.57 -26.53 -9.62
N ASN A 171 -19.69 -25.81 -9.61
CA ASN A 171 -20.04 -24.87 -8.53
C ASN A 171 -20.25 -25.58 -7.19
N LYS A 172 -20.82 -26.79 -7.17
CA LYS A 172 -21.04 -27.55 -5.94
C LYS A 172 -19.75 -28.16 -5.43
N LEU A 173 -18.91 -28.64 -6.35
CA LEU A 173 -17.60 -29.18 -6.01
C LEU A 173 -16.70 -28.10 -5.42
N ILE A 174 -16.66 -26.90 -6.00
CA ILE A 174 -15.80 -25.83 -5.47
C ILE A 174 -16.27 -25.32 -4.10
N ASP A 175 -17.58 -25.21 -3.89
CA ASP A 175 -18.19 -24.90 -2.60
C ASP A 175 -17.81 -25.94 -1.54
N PHE A 176 -17.78 -27.22 -1.93
CA PHE A 176 -17.35 -28.32 -1.07
C PHE A 176 -15.86 -28.22 -0.73
N LEU A 177 -15.01 -28.01 -1.73
CA LEU A 177 -13.57 -27.87 -1.54
C LEU A 177 -13.22 -26.62 -0.73
N ASP A 178 -13.99 -25.53 -0.77
CA ASP A 178 -13.75 -24.35 0.09
C ASP A 178 -13.67 -24.72 1.57
N LEU A 179 -14.53 -25.65 2.00
CA LEU A 179 -14.56 -26.11 3.38
C LEU A 179 -13.57 -27.25 3.64
N PHE A 180 -13.47 -28.22 2.73
CA PHE A 180 -12.79 -29.49 2.97
C PHE A 180 -11.42 -29.65 2.28
N TRP A 181 -10.87 -28.60 1.67
CA TRP A 181 -9.58 -28.65 0.95
C TRP A 181 -8.43 -29.29 1.76
N PHE A 182 -8.40 -29.07 3.08
CA PHE A 182 -7.35 -29.58 3.96
C PHE A 182 -7.47 -31.09 4.26
N TYR A 183 -8.67 -31.67 4.09
CA TYR A 183 -8.88 -33.12 4.12
C TYR A 183 -8.72 -33.77 2.75
N LYS A 184 -8.92 -32.99 1.70
CA LYS A 184 -8.97 -33.43 0.30
C LYS A 184 -7.92 -32.72 -0.56
N PRO A 185 -6.63 -32.77 -0.17
CA PRO A 185 -5.58 -32.05 -0.89
C PRO A 185 -5.47 -32.53 -2.34
N ASP A 186 -5.47 -33.84 -2.57
CA ASP A 186 -5.28 -34.42 -3.91
C ASP A 186 -6.43 -34.07 -4.84
N GLU A 187 -7.68 -34.18 -4.37
CA GLU A 187 -8.86 -33.84 -5.15
C GLU A 187 -8.94 -32.32 -5.41
N THR A 188 -8.55 -31.50 -4.43
CA THR A 188 -8.48 -30.04 -4.59
C THR A 188 -7.45 -29.66 -5.65
N LEU A 189 -6.22 -30.19 -5.55
CA LEU A 189 -5.16 -29.87 -6.50
C LEU A 189 -5.46 -30.44 -7.90
N ALA A 190 -6.03 -31.64 -7.99
CA ALA A 190 -6.46 -32.24 -9.25
C ALA A 190 -7.56 -31.40 -9.94
N PHE A 191 -8.51 -30.86 -9.17
CA PHE A 191 -9.54 -29.96 -9.68
C PHE A 191 -8.91 -28.72 -10.34
N PHE A 192 -8.03 -28.01 -9.63
CA PHE A 192 -7.36 -26.83 -10.20
C PHE A 192 -6.39 -27.18 -11.33
N LEU A 193 -5.72 -28.33 -11.27
CA LEU A 193 -4.89 -28.82 -12.39
C LEU A 193 -5.72 -29.03 -13.65
N SER A 194 -6.91 -29.60 -13.55
CA SER A 194 -7.80 -29.78 -14.70
C SER A 194 -8.20 -28.44 -15.33
N ARG A 195 -8.55 -27.45 -14.50
CA ARG A 195 -8.84 -26.07 -14.93
C ARG A 195 -7.65 -25.44 -15.64
N ILE A 196 -6.48 -25.46 -15.00
CA ILE A 196 -5.24 -24.88 -15.55
C ILE A 196 -4.88 -25.57 -16.86
N SER A 197 -5.06 -26.89 -16.97
CA SER A 197 -4.72 -27.66 -18.16
C SER A 197 -5.52 -27.22 -19.40
N SER A 198 -6.75 -26.74 -19.21
CA SER A 198 -7.61 -26.21 -20.28
C SER A 198 -7.21 -24.81 -20.78
N ILE A 199 -6.38 -24.08 -20.03
CA ILE A 199 -5.94 -22.73 -20.40
C ILE A 199 -4.88 -22.82 -21.51
N ILE A 200 -5.02 -21.98 -22.53
CA ILE A 200 -4.05 -21.81 -23.61
C ILE A 200 -2.92 -20.92 -23.11
N GLU A 201 -1.69 -21.36 -23.30
CA GLU A 201 -0.51 -20.59 -22.95
C GLU A 201 -0.29 -19.43 -23.95
N PRO A 202 0.04 -18.22 -23.47
CA PRO A 202 0.36 -17.09 -24.35
C PRO A 202 1.67 -17.35 -25.12
N GLU A 203 1.74 -16.87 -26.37
CA GLU A 203 2.94 -17.03 -27.22
C GLU A 203 4.15 -16.24 -26.69
N GLU A 204 3.91 -15.01 -26.20
CA GLU A 204 4.93 -14.11 -25.64
C GLU A 204 4.50 -13.62 -24.25
N PRO A 205 4.68 -14.43 -23.19
CA PRO A 205 4.25 -14.05 -21.85
C PRO A 205 5.08 -12.87 -21.31
N ASN A 206 4.40 -11.84 -20.80
CA ASN A 206 5.02 -10.75 -20.06
C ASN A 206 4.81 -10.95 -18.55
N TYR A 207 5.88 -11.27 -17.84
CA TYR A 207 5.85 -11.51 -16.39
C TYR A 207 6.21 -10.23 -15.63
N ASP A 208 5.19 -9.49 -15.20
CA ASP A 208 5.36 -8.38 -14.28
C ASP A 208 5.27 -8.85 -12.82
N THR A 209 5.97 -8.16 -11.93
CA THR A 209 6.01 -8.45 -10.48
C THR A 209 5.58 -7.25 -9.63
N HIS A 210 5.24 -6.13 -10.27
CA HIS A 210 4.81 -4.91 -9.59
C HIS A 210 3.38 -5.04 -9.05
N TYR A 211 3.18 -4.56 -7.82
CA TYR A 211 1.86 -4.36 -7.22
C TYR A 211 1.93 -3.32 -6.10
N GLU A 212 0.83 -2.63 -5.85
CA GLU A 212 0.61 -1.76 -4.71
C GLU A 212 -0.07 -2.50 -3.55
N THR A 213 0.04 -1.95 -2.34
CA THR A 213 -0.44 -2.60 -1.11
C THR A 213 -1.92 -3.01 -1.16
N ASN A 214 -2.75 -2.29 -1.92
CA ASN A 214 -4.20 -2.48 -1.94
C ASN A 214 -4.75 -3.22 -3.18
N ASP A 215 -3.92 -3.61 -4.14
CA ASP A 215 -4.37 -4.14 -5.45
C ASP A 215 -5.24 -5.42 -5.34
N PHE A 216 -5.00 -6.24 -4.32
CA PHE A 216 -5.62 -7.57 -4.17
C PHE A 216 -6.51 -7.71 -2.93
N VAL A 217 -6.95 -6.58 -2.34
CA VAL A 217 -7.82 -6.60 -1.15
C VAL A 217 -9.25 -7.02 -1.52
N TYR A 218 -9.76 -6.56 -2.66
CA TYR A 218 -11.17 -6.78 -3.09
C TYR A 218 -11.33 -7.68 -4.32
N LYS A 219 -10.24 -7.99 -5.04
CA LYS A 219 -10.23 -8.88 -6.20
C LYS A 219 -9.16 -9.95 -5.98
N LYS A 220 -9.59 -11.14 -5.57
CA LYS A 220 -8.71 -12.30 -5.40
C LYS A 220 -8.94 -13.25 -6.56
N GLU A 221 -7.87 -13.69 -7.20
CA GLU A 221 -7.97 -14.78 -8.17
C GLU A 221 -8.16 -16.11 -7.42
N GLU A 222 -9.20 -16.86 -7.82
CA GLU A 222 -9.66 -18.04 -7.10
C GLU A 222 -8.61 -19.15 -7.06
N THR A 223 -7.97 -19.46 -8.19
CA THR A 223 -6.93 -20.49 -8.28
C THR A 223 -5.76 -20.19 -7.34
N ILE A 224 -5.29 -18.95 -7.31
CA ILE A 224 -4.20 -18.48 -6.45
C ILE A 224 -4.61 -18.51 -4.98
N ASP A 225 -5.83 -18.07 -4.63
CA ASP A 225 -6.33 -18.14 -3.26
C ASP A 225 -6.28 -19.58 -2.74
N TYR A 226 -6.86 -20.54 -3.47
CA TYR A 226 -6.90 -21.95 -3.06
C TYR A 226 -5.51 -22.59 -2.97
N VAL A 227 -4.68 -22.42 -3.99
CA VAL A 227 -3.32 -22.97 -4.01
C VAL A 227 -2.50 -22.43 -2.84
N SER A 228 -2.65 -21.14 -2.50
CA SER A 228 -1.92 -20.52 -1.40
C SER A 228 -2.30 -21.04 -0.01
N ARG A 229 -3.47 -21.66 0.16
CA ARG A 229 -3.90 -22.25 1.46
C ARG A 229 -2.97 -23.38 1.90
N PHE A 230 -2.40 -24.12 0.95
CA PHE A 230 -1.46 -25.22 1.21
C PHE A 230 -0.06 -24.74 1.62
N PHE A 231 0.22 -23.44 1.54
CA PHE A 231 1.57 -22.93 1.83
C PHE A 231 1.88 -22.95 3.32
N ARG A 232 0.87 -22.82 4.19
CA ARG A 232 1.02 -22.62 5.64
C ARG A 232 1.59 -23.83 6.39
N HIS A 233 1.47 -25.02 5.84
CA HIS A 233 1.85 -26.26 6.50
C HIS A 233 2.69 -27.13 5.57
N GLN A 234 3.70 -27.79 6.13
CA GLN A 234 4.53 -28.75 5.40
C GLN A 234 3.76 -30.08 5.27
N THR A 235 2.85 -30.13 4.30
CA THR A 235 2.13 -31.35 3.92
C THR A 235 2.69 -31.88 2.60
N GLU A 236 2.33 -33.11 2.23
CA GLU A 236 2.70 -33.65 0.91
C GLU A 236 2.16 -32.80 -0.25
N ALA A 237 1.06 -32.07 -0.03
CA ALA A 237 0.46 -31.13 -0.98
C ALA A 237 1.25 -29.83 -1.16
N PHE A 238 2.22 -29.52 -0.29
CA PHE A 238 2.92 -28.24 -0.28
C PHE A 238 3.63 -27.92 -1.61
N ILE A 239 4.52 -28.81 -2.07
CA ILE A 239 5.26 -28.62 -3.32
C ILE A 239 4.36 -28.75 -4.55
N PRO A 240 3.45 -29.73 -4.65
CA PRO A 240 2.44 -29.78 -5.71
C PRO A 240 1.63 -28.49 -5.83
N ALA A 241 1.23 -27.87 -4.72
CA ALA A 241 0.53 -26.58 -4.74
C ALA A 241 1.42 -25.46 -5.31
N ILE A 242 2.68 -25.35 -4.86
CA ILE A 242 3.62 -24.36 -5.40
C ILE A 242 3.80 -24.55 -6.91
N GLN A 243 4.00 -25.79 -7.36
CA GLN A 243 4.10 -26.14 -8.77
C GLN A 243 2.87 -25.70 -9.55
N LEU A 244 1.68 -25.99 -9.01
CA LEU A 244 0.42 -25.64 -9.62
C LEU A 244 0.23 -24.12 -9.76
N GLY A 245 0.62 -23.36 -8.74
CA GLY A 245 0.61 -21.90 -8.78
C GLY A 245 1.53 -21.33 -9.87
N PHE A 246 2.73 -21.90 -10.03
CA PHE A 246 3.63 -21.51 -11.12
C PHE A 246 3.15 -21.97 -12.50
N GLU A 247 2.54 -23.15 -12.62
CA GLU A 247 1.90 -23.59 -13.86
C GLU A 247 0.72 -22.69 -14.25
N TYR A 248 -0.02 -22.17 -13.26
CA TYR A 248 -1.06 -21.18 -13.52
C TYR A 248 -0.45 -19.87 -14.03
N VAL A 249 0.54 -19.31 -13.33
CA VAL A 249 1.21 -18.07 -13.74
C VAL A 249 1.87 -18.20 -15.12
N ARG A 250 2.41 -19.37 -15.45
CA ARG A 250 2.96 -19.62 -16.79
C ARG A 250 1.93 -19.43 -17.90
N LYS A 251 0.69 -19.85 -17.65
CA LYS A 251 -0.44 -19.70 -18.60
C LYS A 251 -1.18 -18.36 -18.46
N LYS A 252 -1.06 -17.70 -17.30
CA LYS A 252 -1.72 -16.44 -16.93
C LYS A 252 -0.72 -15.50 -16.25
N PRO A 253 0.25 -14.96 -17.00
CA PRO A 253 1.35 -14.19 -16.44
C PRO A 253 0.90 -12.91 -15.72
N GLU A 254 -0.28 -12.36 -16.07
CA GLU A 254 -0.91 -11.22 -15.40
C GLU A 254 -1.17 -11.45 -13.89
N HIS A 255 -1.19 -12.70 -13.43
CA HIS A 255 -1.43 -13.05 -12.03
C HIS A 255 -0.14 -13.30 -11.22
N LEU A 256 1.04 -13.15 -11.82
CA LEU A 256 2.31 -13.26 -11.09
C LEU A 256 2.39 -12.29 -9.88
N PRO A 257 1.97 -11.01 -9.97
CA PRO A 257 2.05 -10.10 -8.82
C PRO A 257 1.24 -10.59 -7.60
N GLU A 258 0.01 -11.07 -7.82
CA GLU A 258 -0.81 -11.64 -6.74
C GLU A 258 -0.13 -12.89 -6.14
N PHE A 259 0.41 -13.76 -7.00
CA PHE A 259 1.09 -14.97 -6.53
C PHE A 259 2.32 -14.66 -5.67
N ILE A 260 3.13 -13.69 -6.08
CA ILE A 260 4.29 -13.20 -5.29
C ILE A 260 3.83 -12.64 -3.95
N ARG A 261 2.71 -11.91 -3.91
CA ARG A 261 2.11 -11.45 -2.65
C ARG A 261 1.70 -12.64 -1.76
N ARG A 262 1.02 -13.66 -2.29
CA ARG A 262 0.62 -14.84 -1.50
C ARG A 262 1.81 -15.63 -0.95
N ILE A 263 2.89 -15.74 -1.71
CA ILE A 263 4.16 -16.31 -1.25
C ILE A 263 4.68 -15.51 -0.04
N ARG A 264 4.75 -14.17 -0.15
CA ARG A 264 5.20 -13.31 0.96
C ARG A 264 4.27 -13.39 2.19
N GLU A 265 2.96 -13.50 1.99
CA GLU A 265 2.00 -13.59 3.09
C GLU A 265 2.07 -14.93 3.86
N ASN A 266 2.44 -16.04 3.20
CA ASN A 266 2.32 -17.38 3.80
C ASN A 266 3.65 -18.15 3.94
N LEU A 267 4.75 -17.69 3.31
CA LEU A 267 6.04 -18.41 3.26
C LEU A 267 7.25 -17.63 3.75
N LEU A 268 7.10 -16.40 4.24
CA LEU A 268 8.19 -15.75 4.96
C LEU A 268 8.49 -16.47 6.28
N PHE A 269 9.66 -16.17 6.86
CA PHE A 269 10.10 -16.77 8.11
C PHE A 269 9.31 -16.21 9.29
N ASP A 270 8.88 -17.11 10.19
CA ASP A 270 8.13 -16.77 11.39
C ASP A 270 8.44 -17.76 12.54
N GLU A 271 8.04 -17.43 13.78
CA GLU A 271 8.29 -18.23 15.00
C GLU A 271 7.82 -19.70 14.90
N PRO A 272 6.65 -20.02 14.31
CA PRO A 272 6.23 -21.42 14.17
C PRO A 272 7.18 -22.27 13.32
N ASP A 273 7.91 -21.68 12.37
CA ASP A 273 8.81 -22.40 11.48
C ASP A 273 10.11 -22.85 12.15
N GLU A 274 10.52 -22.19 13.24
CA GLU A 274 11.73 -22.57 13.99
C GLU A 274 11.67 -24.01 14.47
N ARG A 275 10.49 -24.43 14.94
CA ARG A 275 10.25 -25.77 15.50
C ARG A 275 10.47 -26.87 14.49
N TYR A 276 10.38 -26.54 13.20
CA TYR A 276 10.56 -27.47 12.09
C TYR A 276 11.86 -27.18 11.31
N GLY A 277 12.73 -26.30 11.81
CA GLY A 277 13.99 -25.95 11.14
C GLY A 277 13.78 -25.30 9.77
N TYR A 278 12.70 -24.53 9.60
CA TYR A 278 12.41 -23.78 8.36
C TYR A 278 12.28 -24.64 7.10
N GLN A 279 11.82 -25.88 7.26
CA GLN A 279 11.74 -26.86 6.17
C GLN A 279 10.86 -26.40 5.00
N ARG A 280 9.75 -25.69 5.24
CA ARG A 280 8.90 -25.14 4.17
C ARG A 280 9.69 -24.19 3.28
N GLN A 281 10.42 -23.26 3.89
CA GLN A 281 11.24 -22.28 3.18
C GLN A 281 12.39 -22.97 2.45
N ALA A 282 13.06 -23.95 3.07
CA ALA A 282 14.12 -24.72 2.42
C ALA A 282 13.63 -25.46 1.17
N LEU A 283 12.50 -26.17 1.28
CA LEU A 283 11.89 -26.90 0.17
C LEU A 283 11.44 -25.95 -0.95
N PHE A 284 10.82 -24.82 -0.59
CA PHE A 284 10.41 -23.81 -1.56
C PHE A 284 11.60 -23.23 -2.34
N ILE A 285 12.65 -22.79 -1.65
CA ILE A 285 13.84 -22.22 -2.28
C ILE A 285 14.55 -23.25 -3.15
N GLN A 286 14.65 -24.51 -2.71
CA GLN A 286 15.21 -25.58 -3.53
C GLN A 286 14.36 -25.80 -4.80
N HIS A 287 13.03 -25.82 -4.66
CA HIS A 287 12.13 -25.98 -5.80
C HIS A 287 12.27 -24.84 -6.83
N ILE A 288 12.44 -23.60 -6.36
CA ILE A 288 12.72 -22.45 -7.24
C ILE A 288 14.03 -22.67 -7.99
N ARG A 289 15.11 -23.04 -7.28
CA ARG A 289 16.42 -23.32 -7.88
C ARG A 289 16.34 -24.40 -8.96
N ASP A 290 15.71 -25.53 -8.68
CA ASP A 290 15.62 -26.66 -9.62
C ASP A 290 14.92 -26.25 -10.93
N ASN A 291 13.87 -25.44 -10.86
CA ASN A 291 13.15 -24.96 -12.05
C ASN A 291 13.91 -23.87 -12.82
N ILE A 292 14.72 -23.07 -12.13
CA ILE A 292 15.64 -22.11 -12.76
C ILE A 292 16.73 -22.86 -13.53
N GLU A 293 17.32 -23.90 -12.93
CA GLU A 293 18.27 -24.80 -13.61
C GLU A 293 17.60 -25.50 -14.81
N GLY A 294 16.31 -25.82 -14.69
CA GLY A 294 15.43 -26.27 -15.78
C GLY A 294 15.08 -25.20 -16.82
N LYS A 295 15.67 -23.99 -16.75
CA LYS A 295 15.50 -22.85 -17.68
C LYS A 295 14.07 -22.31 -17.79
N LYS A 296 13.25 -22.43 -16.74
CA LYS A 296 11.90 -21.85 -16.71
C LYS A 296 11.96 -20.36 -16.35
N VAL A 297 11.77 -19.48 -17.35
CA VAL A 297 11.93 -18.02 -17.22
C VAL A 297 11.07 -17.41 -16.11
N HIS A 298 9.81 -17.82 -15.97
CA HIS A 298 8.90 -17.30 -14.93
C HIS A 298 9.37 -17.57 -13.51
N TYR A 299 10.11 -18.66 -13.27
CA TYR A 299 10.74 -18.92 -11.98
C TYR A 299 11.90 -17.96 -11.72
N SER A 300 12.72 -17.63 -12.72
CA SER A 300 13.80 -16.64 -12.57
C SER A 300 13.24 -15.26 -12.22
N ILE A 301 12.18 -14.82 -12.92
CA ILE A 301 11.53 -13.53 -12.68
C ILE A 301 10.91 -13.49 -11.28
N ALA A 302 10.18 -14.54 -10.89
CA ALA A 302 9.62 -14.68 -9.56
C ALA A 302 10.70 -14.69 -8.47
N PHE A 303 11.81 -15.38 -8.69
CA PHE A 303 12.95 -15.44 -7.79
C PHE A 303 13.53 -14.05 -7.50
N PHE A 304 13.73 -13.21 -8.52
CA PHE A 304 14.20 -11.83 -8.31
C PHE A 304 13.22 -10.99 -7.50
N ALA A 305 11.92 -11.25 -7.61
CA ALA A 305 10.91 -10.54 -6.84
C ALA A 305 10.87 -11.00 -5.36
N ILE A 306 11.12 -12.27 -5.05
CA ILE A 306 11.05 -12.77 -3.67
C ILE A 306 12.40 -12.76 -2.94
N ALA A 307 13.54 -12.82 -3.65
CA ALA A 307 14.85 -12.95 -3.04
C ALA A 307 15.16 -11.83 -2.05
N ASP A 308 14.74 -10.59 -2.33
CA ASP A 308 14.91 -9.46 -1.41
C ASP A 308 14.19 -9.67 -0.06
N SER A 309 13.06 -10.38 -0.09
CA SER A 309 12.21 -10.66 1.06
C SER A 309 12.80 -11.79 1.91
N PHE A 310 13.31 -12.85 1.27
CA PHE A 310 13.96 -13.98 1.95
C PHE A 310 15.39 -13.69 2.41
N LEU A 311 16.04 -12.66 1.87
CA LEU A 311 17.36 -12.21 2.33
C LEU A 311 17.30 -11.23 3.51
N LYS A 312 16.10 -10.81 3.95
CA LYS A 312 15.93 -9.94 5.13
C LYS A 312 16.44 -10.63 6.40
N HIS A 313 16.76 -9.80 7.39
CA HIS A 313 17.27 -10.24 8.69
C HIS A 313 16.17 -10.18 9.77
N SER A 314 15.02 -9.57 9.44
CA SER A 314 13.84 -9.55 10.28
C SER A 314 12.57 -9.46 9.42
N HIS A 315 11.44 -9.88 9.98
CA HIS A 315 10.14 -9.90 9.30
C HIS A 315 9.03 -9.31 10.18
N HIS A 316 8.30 -8.33 9.66
CA HIS A 316 7.12 -7.75 10.33
C HIS A 316 5.92 -8.68 10.14
N MET A 317 5.48 -9.32 11.22
CA MET A 317 4.40 -10.30 11.21
C MET A 317 3.10 -9.68 11.70
N THR A 318 1.99 -10.09 11.08
CA THR A 318 0.64 -9.74 11.50
C THR A 318 -0.19 -11.00 11.66
N HIS A 319 -0.67 -11.26 12.86
CA HIS A 319 -1.47 -12.44 13.17
C HIS A 319 -2.84 -12.05 13.71
N GLY A 320 -3.88 -12.74 13.22
CA GLY A 320 -5.21 -12.69 13.81
C GLY A 320 -5.26 -13.51 15.10
N GLY A 321 -5.77 -12.93 16.17
CA GLY A 321 -6.00 -13.58 17.46
C GLY A 321 -7.48 -13.79 17.79
N ARG A 322 -7.75 -14.39 18.95
CA ARG A 322 -9.12 -14.62 19.44
C ARG A 322 -9.77 -13.30 19.85
N LYS A 323 -11.10 -13.20 19.73
CA LYS A 323 -11.91 -12.01 20.13
C LYS A 323 -11.55 -10.74 19.34
N ASN A 324 -11.37 -10.86 18.02
CA ASN A 324 -11.08 -9.74 17.13
C ASN A 324 -9.77 -9.00 17.51
N THR A 325 -8.77 -9.72 18.04
CA THR A 325 -7.45 -9.15 18.28
C THR A 325 -6.55 -9.34 17.07
N ILE A 326 -5.60 -8.43 16.89
CA ILE A 326 -4.54 -8.53 15.89
C ILE A 326 -3.22 -8.30 16.64
N SER A 327 -2.25 -9.18 16.46
CA SER A 327 -0.89 -9.00 16.96
C SER A 327 0.05 -8.59 15.84
N PHE A 328 0.89 -7.60 16.14
CA PHE A 328 1.95 -7.11 15.27
C PHE A 328 3.26 -7.30 16.03
N TYR A 329 4.22 -7.98 15.43
CA TYR A 329 5.55 -8.15 16.01
C TYR A 329 6.63 -8.27 14.93
N ASP A 330 7.86 -7.97 15.34
CA ASP A 330 9.03 -8.10 14.49
C ASP A 330 9.74 -9.39 14.84
N TYR A 331 9.84 -10.29 13.88
CA TYR A 331 10.52 -11.56 14.04
C TYR A 331 11.98 -11.45 13.57
N PRO A 332 12.97 -11.43 14.47
CA PRO A 332 14.38 -11.43 14.09
C PRO A 332 14.81 -12.83 13.63
N LEU A 333 15.41 -12.93 12.45
CA LEU A 333 15.85 -14.21 11.91
C LEU A 333 17.09 -14.71 12.68
N PRO A 334 17.08 -15.93 13.27
CA PRO A 334 18.24 -16.48 13.96
C PRO A 334 19.31 -16.97 12.97
N ALA A 335 20.57 -16.96 13.39
CA ALA A 335 21.71 -17.37 12.57
C ALA A 335 22.00 -18.89 12.65
N THR A 336 20.96 -19.72 12.57
CA THR A 336 21.09 -21.18 12.64
C THR A 336 21.71 -21.76 11.37
N ASP A 337 22.18 -23.01 11.44
CA ASP A 337 22.77 -23.70 10.28
C ASP A 337 21.73 -23.96 9.18
N GLU A 338 20.46 -24.13 9.53
CA GLU A 338 19.34 -24.25 8.59
C GLU A 338 19.17 -22.95 7.79
N ILE A 339 19.17 -21.80 8.47
CA ILE A 339 19.08 -20.49 7.81
C ILE A 339 20.30 -20.28 6.90
N LYS A 340 21.52 -20.57 7.39
CA LYS A 340 22.74 -20.46 6.57
C LYS A 340 22.64 -21.32 5.29
N LYS A 341 22.15 -22.56 5.39
CA LYS A 341 21.93 -23.42 4.21
C LYS A 341 20.93 -22.81 3.22
N ILE A 342 19.79 -22.32 3.70
CA ILE A 342 18.78 -21.67 2.84
C ILE A 342 19.40 -20.47 2.12
N ARG A 343 20.14 -19.63 2.86
CA ARG A 343 20.81 -18.45 2.29
C ARG A 343 21.88 -18.80 1.27
N THR A 344 22.66 -19.85 1.49
CA THR A 344 23.60 -20.37 0.48
C THR A 344 22.87 -20.68 -0.82
N VAL A 345 21.75 -21.40 -0.76
CA VAL A 345 20.97 -21.74 -1.96
C VAL A 345 20.45 -20.49 -2.66
N ILE A 346 19.97 -19.49 -1.92
CA ILE A 346 19.53 -18.21 -2.50
C ILE A 346 20.71 -17.51 -3.20
N TRP A 347 21.86 -17.36 -2.53
CA TRP A 347 23.02 -16.67 -3.10
C TRP A 347 23.58 -17.39 -4.33
N GLU A 348 23.76 -18.71 -4.26
CA GLU A 348 24.23 -19.50 -5.40
C GLU A 348 23.28 -19.43 -6.59
N THR A 349 21.97 -19.46 -6.33
CA THR A 349 20.94 -19.30 -7.37
C THR A 349 21.00 -17.90 -7.98
N LEU A 350 21.23 -16.87 -7.17
CA LEU A 350 21.41 -15.50 -7.68
C LEU A 350 22.68 -15.38 -8.53
N PHE A 351 23.78 -16.00 -8.09
CA PHE A 351 25.06 -15.95 -8.78
C PHE A 351 25.04 -16.68 -10.12
N SER A 352 24.33 -17.81 -10.21
CA SER A 352 24.19 -18.57 -11.47
C SER A 352 23.42 -17.81 -12.55
N LEU A 353 22.63 -16.79 -12.16
CA LEU A 353 21.84 -15.97 -13.08
C LEU A 353 22.60 -14.76 -13.64
N VAL A 354 23.82 -14.47 -13.20
CA VAL A 354 24.53 -13.24 -13.55
C VAL A 354 24.79 -13.07 -15.05
N ASP A 355 25.02 -14.16 -15.78
CA ASP A 355 25.34 -14.10 -17.21
C ASP A 355 24.12 -13.76 -18.07
N ASN A 356 22.93 -14.18 -17.65
CA ASN A 356 21.68 -13.96 -18.39
C ASN A 356 20.85 -12.79 -17.85
N TYR A 357 21.01 -12.44 -16.58
CA TYR A 357 20.18 -11.47 -15.84
C TYR A 357 21.04 -10.52 -14.99
N ARG A 358 22.14 -10.01 -15.57
CA ARG A 358 23.14 -9.22 -14.85
C ARG A 358 22.54 -8.02 -14.12
N ASN A 359 21.62 -7.30 -14.76
CA ASN A 359 20.99 -6.12 -14.20
C ASN A 359 20.12 -6.42 -12.98
N GLU A 360 19.40 -7.53 -13.02
CA GLU A 360 18.52 -8.03 -11.97
C GLU A 360 19.35 -8.52 -10.78
N VAL A 361 20.44 -9.25 -11.03
CA VAL A 361 21.40 -9.67 -9.99
C VAL A 361 21.99 -8.47 -9.27
N ILE A 362 22.48 -7.47 -10.02
CA ILE A 362 23.02 -6.23 -9.45
C ILE A 362 21.94 -5.49 -8.64
N ARG A 363 20.69 -5.44 -9.13
CA ARG A 363 19.56 -4.82 -8.42
C ARG A 363 19.26 -5.54 -7.10
N THR A 364 19.23 -6.86 -7.09
CA THR A 364 19.00 -7.67 -5.87
C THR A 364 20.11 -7.45 -4.85
N ILE A 365 21.38 -7.44 -5.28
CA ILE A 365 22.51 -7.13 -4.40
C ILE A 365 22.43 -5.68 -3.88
N ASN A 366 22.01 -4.72 -4.71
CA ASN A 366 21.83 -3.33 -4.28
C ASN A 366 20.75 -3.18 -3.19
N LYS A 367 19.68 -3.99 -3.28
CA LYS A 367 18.62 -4.07 -2.27
C LYS A 367 19.02 -4.81 -1.00
N TYR A 368 20.00 -5.72 -1.08
CA TYR A 368 20.54 -6.44 0.06
C TYR A 368 21.36 -5.51 0.97
N LYS A 369 20.64 -4.74 1.80
CA LYS A 369 21.18 -3.83 2.81
C LYS A 369 20.22 -3.80 3.99
N PRO A 370 20.34 -4.73 4.95
CA PRO A 370 19.47 -4.73 6.12
C PRO A 370 19.59 -3.40 6.87
N ASP A 371 18.45 -2.87 7.33
CA ASP A 371 18.39 -1.67 8.15
C ASP A 371 19.29 -1.84 9.38
N PHE A 372 19.92 -0.76 9.83
CA PHE A 372 20.77 -0.79 11.01
C PHE A 372 20.06 -1.37 12.24
N ARG A 373 18.74 -1.15 12.37
CA ARG A 373 17.95 -1.65 13.51
C ARG A 373 17.59 -3.14 13.41
N GLU A 374 17.54 -3.67 12.19
CA GLU A 374 17.08 -5.02 11.89
C GLU A 374 18.24 -5.99 11.58
N ARG A 375 19.48 -5.51 11.69
CA ARG A 375 20.67 -6.24 11.24
C ARG A 375 21.09 -7.32 12.22
N ASN A 376 20.93 -8.58 11.80
CA ASN A 376 21.66 -9.70 12.40
C ASN A 376 23.10 -9.78 11.84
N CYS A 377 24.10 -9.54 12.68
CA CYS A 377 25.51 -9.48 12.28
C CYS A 377 26.11 -10.85 11.96
N GLU A 378 25.65 -11.92 12.61
CA GLU A 378 26.14 -13.28 12.33
C GLU A 378 25.68 -13.76 10.94
N ILE A 379 24.42 -13.45 10.58
CA ILE A 379 23.91 -13.69 9.22
C ILE A 379 24.70 -12.88 8.20
N LEU A 380 24.92 -11.59 8.49
CA LEU A 380 25.67 -10.70 7.61
C LEU A 380 27.11 -11.19 7.39
N ASP A 381 27.81 -11.56 8.45
CA ASP A 381 29.17 -12.10 8.39
C ASP A 381 29.24 -13.37 7.53
N PHE A 382 28.24 -14.24 7.68
CA PHE A 382 28.10 -15.44 6.85
C PHE A 382 27.88 -15.09 5.38
N ASP A 383 26.91 -14.23 5.05
CA ASP A 383 26.62 -13.87 3.66
C ASP A 383 27.82 -13.22 2.95
N LEU A 384 28.61 -12.43 3.69
CA LEU A 384 29.82 -11.82 3.14
C LEU A 384 30.86 -12.86 2.70
N THR A 385 30.88 -14.06 3.29
CA THR A 385 31.76 -15.15 2.84
C THR A 385 31.42 -15.63 1.44
N LEU A 386 30.18 -15.44 0.98
CA LEU A 386 29.69 -15.82 -0.34
C LEU A 386 29.71 -14.62 -1.30
N LEU A 387 29.22 -13.47 -0.83
CA LEU A 387 29.00 -12.28 -1.63
C LEU A 387 30.30 -11.58 -2.06
N VAL A 388 31.29 -11.46 -1.17
CA VAL A 388 32.55 -10.75 -1.47
C VAL A 388 33.35 -11.46 -2.58
N PRO A 389 33.57 -12.80 -2.53
CA PRO A 389 34.23 -13.51 -3.62
C PRO A 389 33.50 -13.35 -4.95
N PHE A 390 32.16 -13.44 -4.96
CA PHE A 390 31.38 -13.27 -6.18
C PHE A 390 31.54 -11.88 -6.79
N ILE A 391 31.46 -10.81 -5.99
CA ILE A 391 31.67 -9.43 -6.48
C ILE A 391 33.08 -9.27 -7.04
N LYS A 392 34.10 -9.82 -6.37
CA LYS A 392 35.49 -9.72 -6.81
C LYS A 392 35.73 -10.43 -8.15
N GLU A 393 35.06 -11.54 -8.40
CA GLU A 393 35.22 -12.33 -9.62
C GLU A 393 34.35 -11.82 -10.78
N LYS A 394 33.08 -11.50 -10.51
CA LYS A 394 32.07 -11.28 -11.57
C LYS A 394 31.76 -9.83 -11.84
N PHE A 395 31.93 -8.91 -10.89
CA PHE A 395 31.68 -7.49 -11.13
C PHE A 395 32.91 -6.83 -11.78
N SER A 396 32.66 -5.75 -12.53
CA SER A 396 33.65 -5.00 -13.28
C SER A 396 33.73 -3.55 -12.77
N PRO A 397 34.93 -3.04 -12.42
CA PRO A 397 35.10 -1.64 -12.05
C PRO A 397 34.86 -0.67 -13.22
N ASN A 398 34.83 -1.17 -14.47
CA ASN A 398 34.49 -0.36 -15.63
C ASN A 398 32.98 -0.12 -15.77
N SER A 399 32.15 -0.88 -15.03
CA SER A 399 30.70 -0.68 -14.95
C SER A 399 30.41 0.28 -13.79
N PHE A 400 29.92 1.48 -14.11
CA PHE A 400 29.59 2.47 -13.09
C PHE A 400 28.52 1.96 -12.11
N LYS A 401 27.49 1.28 -12.62
CA LYS A 401 26.42 0.70 -11.80
C LYS A 401 26.96 -0.32 -10.79
N GLU A 402 27.86 -1.21 -11.22
CA GLU A 402 28.47 -2.21 -10.34
C GLU A 402 29.41 -1.58 -9.31
N THR A 403 30.18 -0.58 -9.74
CA THR A 403 31.03 0.22 -8.85
C THR A 403 30.21 0.93 -7.78
N TYR A 404 29.10 1.56 -8.17
CA TYR A 404 28.18 2.23 -7.27
C TYR A 404 27.56 1.27 -6.25
N VAL A 405 27.03 0.12 -6.72
CA VAL A 405 26.41 -0.88 -5.85
C VAL A 405 27.41 -1.44 -4.84
N THR A 406 28.62 -1.76 -5.27
CA THR A 406 29.69 -2.24 -4.38
C THR A 406 30.08 -1.19 -3.34
N ASN A 407 30.26 0.07 -3.74
CA ASN A 407 30.59 1.13 -2.79
C ASN A 407 29.45 1.42 -1.79
N ARG A 408 28.18 1.30 -2.21
CA ARG A 408 27.05 1.39 -1.27
C ARG A 408 27.01 0.24 -0.27
N LEU A 409 27.35 -0.97 -0.70
CA LEU A 409 27.49 -2.11 0.21
C LEU A 409 28.61 -1.83 1.22
N ILE A 410 29.80 -1.43 0.75
CA ILE A 410 30.95 -1.08 1.62
C ILE A 410 30.56 0.01 2.64
N ALA A 411 29.91 1.09 2.21
CA ALA A 411 29.49 2.16 3.10
C ALA A 411 28.48 1.69 4.16
N SER A 412 27.57 0.77 3.80
CA SER A 412 26.63 0.14 4.73
C SER A 412 27.33 -0.77 5.75
N LEU A 413 28.39 -1.47 5.35
CA LEU A 413 29.19 -2.35 6.21
C LEU A 413 30.09 -1.57 7.17
N LYS A 414 30.76 -0.49 6.70
CA LYS A 414 31.59 0.38 7.55
C LYS A 414 30.86 0.97 8.76
N ARG A 415 29.54 1.17 8.63
CA ARG A 415 28.69 1.71 9.70
C ARG A 415 28.33 0.67 10.77
N GLU A 416 28.52 -0.61 10.49
CA GLU A 416 28.25 -1.68 11.44
C GLU A 416 29.50 -1.99 12.27
N LYS A 417 29.39 -1.87 13.59
CA LYS A 417 30.51 -2.06 14.51
C LYS A 417 30.63 -3.50 15.00
N LYS A 418 29.59 -4.31 14.84
CA LYS A 418 29.50 -5.68 15.38
C LYS A 418 29.87 -6.76 14.36
N ILE A 419 30.04 -6.42 13.08
CA ILE A 419 30.51 -7.39 12.07
C ILE A 419 31.96 -7.77 12.32
N THR A 420 32.27 -9.05 12.14
CA THR A 420 33.63 -9.58 12.29
C THR A 420 34.29 -9.86 10.94
N ASN A 421 33.50 -10.10 9.90
CA ASN A 421 33.99 -10.37 8.56
C ASN A 421 34.37 -9.06 7.84
N MET A 422 35.67 -8.78 7.80
CA MET A 422 36.25 -7.58 7.17
C MET A 422 36.71 -7.81 5.72
N THR A 423 36.36 -8.94 5.08
CA THR A 423 36.79 -9.25 3.70
C THR A 423 36.34 -8.22 2.67
N TYR A 424 35.22 -7.52 2.92
CA TYR A 424 34.73 -6.46 2.06
C TYR A 424 35.73 -5.29 1.88
N LEU A 425 36.70 -5.12 2.79
CA LEU A 425 37.74 -4.11 2.66
C LEU A 425 38.62 -4.32 1.42
N GLU A 426 38.75 -5.56 0.94
CA GLU A 426 39.46 -5.88 -0.30
C GLU A 426 38.81 -5.27 -1.54
N LEU A 427 37.51 -4.96 -1.49
CA LEU A 427 36.77 -4.37 -2.60
C LEU A 427 37.04 -2.87 -2.75
N ILE A 428 37.48 -2.18 -1.69
CA ILE A 428 37.71 -0.73 -1.68
C ILE A 428 38.67 -0.30 -2.81
N PRO A 429 39.91 -0.82 -2.89
CA PRO A 429 40.85 -0.37 -3.94
C PRO A 429 40.43 -0.76 -5.35
N ILE A 430 39.55 -1.76 -5.52
CA ILE A 430 39.07 -2.22 -6.83
C ILE A 430 38.04 -1.24 -7.39
N TYR A 431 37.15 -0.74 -6.53
CA TYR A 431 35.99 0.06 -6.92
C TYR A 431 36.12 1.55 -6.54
N ASP A 432 37.31 2.01 -6.17
CA ASP A 432 37.63 3.44 -6.03
C ASP A 432 38.05 4.04 -7.39
N THR A 433 37.08 4.16 -8.30
CA THR A 433 37.29 4.67 -9.66
C THR A 433 37.11 6.17 -9.75
N GLN A 434 37.71 6.79 -10.78
CA GLN A 434 37.56 8.23 -11.02
C GLN A 434 36.10 8.62 -11.25
N GLU A 435 35.35 7.84 -12.03
CA GLU A 435 33.92 8.06 -12.26
C GLU A 435 33.10 8.04 -10.96
N TYR A 436 33.44 7.15 -10.02
CA TYR A 436 32.76 7.11 -8.72
C TYR A 436 33.12 8.31 -7.84
N ARG A 437 34.37 8.77 -7.87
CA ARG A 437 34.79 9.99 -7.16
C ARG A 437 34.07 11.22 -7.71
N ASP A 438 33.95 11.35 -9.03
CA ASP A 438 33.23 12.46 -9.66
C ASP A 438 31.72 12.39 -9.36
N TYR A 439 31.13 11.20 -9.34
CA TYR A 439 29.76 11.01 -8.84
C TYR A 439 29.58 11.53 -7.41
N LYS A 440 30.49 11.21 -6.47
CA LYS A 440 30.42 11.70 -5.08
C LYS A 440 30.49 13.23 -4.99
N LYS A 441 31.21 13.90 -5.90
CA LYS A 441 31.23 15.37 -5.97
C LYS A 441 29.86 15.92 -6.38
N LEU A 442 29.16 15.26 -7.31
CA LEU A 442 27.82 15.68 -7.74
C LEU A 442 26.72 15.30 -6.72
N ASP A 443 26.90 14.23 -5.95
CA ASP A 443 25.91 13.73 -4.99
C ASP A 443 26.01 14.47 -3.64
N TRP A 444 24.92 15.13 -3.25
CA TRP A 444 24.82 15.89 -2.01
C TRP A 444 24.40 14.98 -0.84
N ASN A 445 25.36 14.25 -0.28
CA ASN A 445 25.12 13.35 0.83
C ASN A 445 25.87 13.80 2.08
N ARG A 446 25.28 14.73 2.84
CA ARG A 446 25.84 15.28 4.09
C ARG A 446 26.33 14.21 5.08
N PHE A 447 25.66 13.06 5.16
CA PHE A 447 26.06 12.01 6.10
C PHE A 447 27.31 11.25 5.63
N ARG A 448 27.42 10.94 4.34
CA ARG A 448 28.62 10.33 3.75
C ARG A 448 29.79 11.32 3.75
N ASP A 449 29.51 12.55 3.35
CA ASP A 449 30.53 13.56 3.06
C ASP A 449 31.25 14.06 4.31
N LYS A 450 30.77 13.76 5.53
CA LYS A 450 31.54 13.96 6.76
C LYS A 450 32.84 13.18 6.83
N GLU A 451 33.03 12.16 5.98
CA GLU A 451 34.32 11.45 5.86
C GLU A 451 35.36 12.26 5.07
N GLU A 452 34.93 13.25 4.27
CA GLU A 452 35.78 13.99 3.32
C GLU A 452 35.85 15.50 3.61
N TYR A 453 34.79 16.06 4.19
CA TYR A 453 34.67 17.49 4.49
C TYR A 453 34.36 17.71 5.97
N GLU A 454 35.01 18.72 6.55
CA GLU A 454 34.72 19.22 7.89
C GLU A 454 33.70 20.35 7.80
N PHE A 455 32.55 20.21 8.46
CA PHE A 455 31.51 21.24 8.55
C PHE A 455 30.58 21.01 9.76
N ASP A 456 30.12 22.10 10.35
CA ASP A 456 29.27 22.08 11.55
C ASP A 456 27.77 22.14 11.22
N ASN A 457 27.41 22.85 10.14
CA ASN A 457 26.02 23.08 9.75
C ASN A 457 25.81 22.94 8.23
N TRP A 458 24.55 23.03 7.82
CA TRP A 458 24.17 22.78 6.43
C TRP A 458 24.60 23.91 5.48
N GLN A 459 24.66 25.16 5.94
CA GLN A 459 25.11 26.29 5.13
C GLN A 459 26.61 26.21 4.83
N GLU A 460 27.41 25.80 5.81
CA GLU A 460 28.84 25.58 5.61
C GLU A 460 29.11 24.44 4.62
N TYR A 461 28.40 23.33 4.76
CA TYR A 461 28.44 22.24 3.79
C TYR A 461 28.09 22.71 2.38
N GLU A 462 27.00 23.47 2.21
CA GLU A 462 26.59 24.04 0.93
C GLU A 462 27.71 24.86 0.28
N LYS A 463 28.39 25.68 1.07
CA LYS A 463 29.50 26.50 0.59
C LYS A 463 30.69 25.64 0.16
N ILE A 464 31.16 24.74 1.03
CA ILE A 464 32.30 23.86 0.75
C ILE A 464 32.03 23.01 -0.49
N LYS A 465 30.83 22.41 -0.58
CA LYS A 465 30.44 21.59 -1.71
C LYS A 465 30.35 22.41 -2.99
N SER A 466 29.79 23.62 -2.92
CA SER A 466 29.76 24.52 -4.07
C SER A 466 31.16 24.92 -4.53
N ASP A 467 32.09 25.18 -3.62
CA ASP A 467 33.44 25.60 -3.97
C ASP A 467 34.24 24.41 -4.58
N ASP A 468 34.11 23.21 -4.02
CA ASP A 468 34.67 21.97 -4.59
C ASP A 468 34.16 21.71 -6.02
N LEU A 469 32.86 21.88 -6.26
CA LEU A 469 32.27 21.77 -7.61
C LEU A 469 32.85 22.78 -8.59
N LYS A 470 32.98 24.05 -8.18
CA LYS A 470 33.57 25.12 -9.01
C LYS A 470 35.02 24.85 -9.34
N GLU A 471 35.78 24.24 -8.44
CA GLU A 471 37.20 23.92 -8.66
C GLU A 471 37.38 22.72 -9.59
N ASN A 472 36.57 21.67 -9.40
CA ASN A 472 36.75 20.40 -10.11
C ASN A 472 36.09 20.35 -11.50
N PHE A 473 35.10 21.20 -11.78
CA PHE A 473 34.33 21.17 -13.04
C PHE A 473 34.41 22.49 -13.82
N LYS A 474 35.62 23.01 -14.01
CA LYS A 474 35.89 24.13 -14.93
C LYS A 474 36.11 23.59 -16.35
N CYS A 475 35.28 24.03 -17.28
CA CYS A 475 35.34 23.64 -18.67
C CYS A 475 35.89 24.80 -19.51
N ASN A 476 37.07 24.59 -20.08
CA ASN A 476 37.72 25.47 -21.04
C ASN A 476 37.51 25.01 -22.49
N SER A 477 36.93 23.82 -22.70
CA SER A 477 36.67 23.27 -24.03
C SER A 477 35.43 22.38 -24.10
N LYS A 478 34.89 22.19 -25.31
CA LYS A 478 33.74 21.32 -25.56
C LYS A 478 33.97 19.86 -25.14
N LYS A 479 35.21 19.35 -25.19
CA LYS A 479 35.54 17.99 -24.75
C LYS A 479 35.31 17.77 -23.26
N GLU A 480 35.49 18.82 -22.45
CA GLU A 480 35.28 18.77 -21.01
C GLU A 480 33.78 18.79 -20.65
N PHE A 481 32.93 19.31 -21.55
CA PHE A 481 31.48 19.18 -21.41
C PHE A 481 31.09 17.71 -21.40
N ASP A 482 31.60 16.93 -22.36
CA ASP A 482 31.29 15.51 -22.52
C ASP A 482 31.66 14.71 -21.26
N VAL A 483 32.75 15.07 -20.57
CA VAL A 483 33.14 14.46 -19.30
C VAL A 483 32.11 14.72 -18.22
N PHE A 484 31.69 15.97 -18.03
CA PHE A 484 30.68 16.31 -17.02
C PHE A 484 29.31 15.70 -17.34
N LEU A 485 28.89 15.76 -18.62
CA LEU A 485 27.63 15.15 -19.08
C LEU A 485 27.66 13.63 -18.88
N LYS A 486 28.80 12.96 -19.09
CA LYS A 486 28.96 11.53 -18.76
C LYS A 486 28.80 11.27 -17.27
N THR A 487 29.27 12.16 -16.39
CA THR A 487 29.06 12.04 -14.93
C THR A 487 27.57 12.19 -14.57
N ILE A 488 26.83 13.04 -15.27
CA ILE A 488 25.36 13.12 -15.14
C ILE A 488 24.70 11.83 -15.65
N ASP A 489 25.13 11.30 -16.81
CA ASP A 489 24.63 10.04 -17.37
C ASP A 489 24.81 8.89 -16.34
N ASN A 490 26.00 8.81 -15.73
CA ASN A 490 26.31 7.88 -14.65
C ASN A 490 25.37 8.06 -13.45
N PHE A 491 25.17 9.30 -12.99
CA PHE A 491 24.26 9.59 -11.87
C PHE A 491 22.83 9.14 -12.17
N GLN A 492 22.32 9.42 -13.37
CA GLN A 492 20.97 9.02 -13.80
C GLN A 492 20.82 7.50 -13.82
N SER A 493 21.87 6.76 -14.22
CA SER A 493 21.84 5.29 -14.29
C SER A 493 21.66 4.58 -12.94
N VAL A 494 21.90 5.29 -11.84
CA VAL A 494 21.81 4.77 -10.46
C VAL A 494 20.84 5.54 -9.57
N LYS A 495 20.07 6.46 -10.17
CA LYS A 495 19.11 7.30 -9.45
C LYS A 495 17.98 6.40 -8.91
N ASP A 496 17.97 6.21 -7.59
CA ASP A 496 16.79 5.72 -6.89
C ASP A 496 15.78 6.89 -6.79
N ASN A 497 14.47 6.63 -6.92
CA ASN A 497 13.39 7.65 -6.95
C ASN A 497 13.28 8.55 -5.69
N THR A 498 14.24 8.50 -4.78
CA THR A 498 14.26 9.22 -3.51
C THR A 498 15.28 10.36 -3.53
N HIS A 499 14.77 11.60 -3.52
CA HIS A 499 15.46 12.82 -3.07
C HIS A 499 16.90 13.05 -3.57
N SER A 500 17.16 12.89 -4.86
CA SER A 500 18.39 13.41 -5.47
C SER A 500 18.36 14.94 -5.52
N GLN A 501 19.50 15.58 -5.21
CA GLN A 501 19.71 17.03 -5.32
C GLN A 501 20.75 17.39 -6.41
N ILE A 502 20.88 16.54 -7.44
CA ILE A 502 21.86 16.74 -8.51
C ILE A 502 21.69 18.09 -9.22
N GLU A 503 20.46 18.61 -9.28
CA GLU A 503 20.16 19.93 -9.82
C GLU A 503 21.02 21.03 -9.18
N ASN A 504 21.28 20.97 -7.86
CA ASN A 504 22.12 21.94 -7.16
C ASN A 504 23.56 21.91 -7.70
N SER A 505 24.10 20.71 -7.93
CA SER A 505 25.44 20.54 -8.52
C SER A 505 25.51 21.10 -9.93
N ILE A 506 24.51 20.78 -10.75
CA ILE A 506 24.45 21.23 -12.15
C ILE A 506 24.30 22.76 -12.20
N GLU A 507 23.48 23.34 -11.33
CA GLU A 507 23.31 24.79 -11.22
C GLU A 507 24.62 25.49 -10.88
N VAL A 508 25.36 24.99 -9.88
CA VAL A 508 26.67 25.55 -9.50
C VAL A 508 27.64 25.49 -10.67
N VAL A 509 27.78 24.32 -11.31
CA VAL A 509 28.76 24.11 -12.38
C VAL A 509 28.42 24.95 -13.62
N LEU A 510 27.18 24.93 -14.11
CA LEU A 510 26.79 25.70 -15.29
C LEU A 510 26.87 27.21 -15.04
N SER A 511 26.42 27.67 -13.85
CA SER A 511 26.48 29.10 -13.51
C SER A 511 27.92 29.60 -13.44
N GLU A 512 28.83 28.86 -12.80
CA GLU A 512 30.24 29.25 -12.69
C GLU A 512 30.93 29.31 -14.06
N ASN A 513 30.72 28.30 -14.90
CA ASN A 513 31.30 28.27 -16.24
C ASN A 513 30.78 29.41 -17.13
N PHE A 514 29.51 29.79 -16.99
CA PHE A 514 28.97 30.97 -17.65
C PHE A 514 29.58 32.27 -17.12
N VAL A 515 29.73 32.42 -15.80
CA VAL A 515 30.34 33.64 -15.21
C VAL A 515 31.78 33.82 -15.66
N GLN A 516 32.56 32.73 -15.78
CA GLN A 516 33.94 32.81 -16.23
C GLN A 516 34.06 33.07 -17.74
N HIS A 517 33.26 32.38 -18.56
CA HIS A 517 33.29 32.46 -20.02
C HIS A 517 31.87 32.40 -20.61
N PRO A 518 31.15 33.54 -20.70
CA PRO A 518 29.72 33.55 -21.03
C PRO A 518 29.32 32.80 -22.32
N GLU A 519 30.04 33.02 -23.42
CA GLU A 519 29.80 32.31 -24.69
C GLU A 519 30.03 30.79 -24.56
N LEU A 520 31.11 30.39 -23.89
CA LEU A 520 31.42 28.98 -23.69
C LEU A 520 30.40 28.33 -22.73
N GLY A 521 29.98 29.04 -21.69
CA GLY A 521 28.96 28.60 -20.75
C GLY A 521 27.57 28.46 -21.40
N LEU A 522 27.19 29.34 -22.34
CA LEU A 522 25.97 29.16 -23.13
C LEU A 522 26.05 27.89 -24.00
N ASN A 523 27.17 27.67 -24.69
CA ASN A 523 27.39 26.43 -25.46
C ASN A 523 27.34 25.18 -24.58
N PHE A 524 27.81 25.29 -23.33
CA PHE A 524 27.73 24.21 -22.36
C PHE A 524 26.29 23.94 -21.93
N LEU A 525 25.51 24.99 -21.62
CA LEU A 525 24.08 24.87 -21.32
C LEU A 525 23.33 24.24 -22.50
N GLU A 526 23.58 24.67 -23.73
CA GLU A 526 22.94 24.09 -24.92
C GLU A 526 23.28 22.60 -25.06
N SER A 527 24.55 22.22 -24.82
CA SER A 527 24.97 20.82 -24.81
C SER A 527 24.25 20.00 -23.73
N TYR A 528 24.01 20.60 -22.56
CA TYR A 528 23.22 20.00 -21.48
C TYR A 528 21.73 19.85 -21.87
N LEU A 529 21.11 20.88 -22.45
CA LEU A 529 19.71 20.84 -22.87
C LEU A 529 19.47 19.76 -23.93
N ASN A 530 20.40 19.59 -24.87
CA ASN A 530 20.35 18.56 -25.91
C ASN A 530 20.37 17.12 -25.37
N LYS A 531 20.82 16.89 -24.13
CA LYS A 531 20.76 15.57 -23.49
C LYS A 531 19.35 15.22 -22.99
N ASN A 532 18.45 16.20 -22.87
CA ASN A 532 17.05 16.02 -22.47
C ASN A 532 16.88 15.24 -21.15
N TYR A 533 17.74 15.53 -20.16
CA TYR A 533 17.72 14.83 -18.88
C TYR A 533 16.37 14.93 -18.15
N ASP A 534 16.04 13.90 -17.37
CA ASP A 534 14.95 13.96 -16.41
C ASP A 534 15.35 14.63 -15.09
N ILE A 535 15.63 15.92 -15.23
CA ILE A 535 16.00 16.86 -14.17
C ILE A 535 15.13 18.10 -14.32
N ARG A 536 14.76 18.69 -13.19
CA ARG A 536 13.98 19.94 -13.18
C ARG A 536 14.80 21.08 -13.80
N TYR A 537 14.11 22.15 -14.16
CA TYR A 537 14.74 23.35 -14.71
C TYR A 537 15.67 24.02 -13.69
N LEU A 538 16.69 24.72 -14.19
CA LEU A 538 17.80 25.23 -13.38
C LEU A 538 17.60 26.73 -13.06
N HIS A 539 16.86 27.00 -11.99
CA HIS A 539 16.54 28.33 -11.48
C HIS A 539 17.76 29.26 -11.40
N LYS A 540 18.85 28.83 -10.75
CA LYS A 540 20.03 29.70 -10.53
C LYS A 540 20.80 29.95 -11.82
N THR A 541 20.92 28.95 -12.68
CA THR A 541 21.58 29.09 -13.99
C THR A 541 20.82 30.07 -14.87
N ILE A 542 19.50 29.92 -14.98
CA ILE A 542 18.64 30.85 -15.72
C ILE A 542 18.79 32.26 -15.14
N SER A 543 18.65 32.41 -13.81
CA SER A 543 18.80 33.70 -13.14
C SER A 543 20.17 34.34 -13.40
N THR A 544 21.25 33.56 -13.38
CA THR A 544 22.62 34.07 -13.61
C THR A 544 22.78 34.60 -15.03
N ILE A 545 22.26 33.89 -16.04
CA ILE A 545 22.37 34.27 -17.44
C ILE A 545 21.48 35.50 -17.74
N VAL A 546 20.22 35.47 -17.30
CA VAL A 546 19.25 36.53 -17.60
C VAL A 546 19.63 37.86 -16.93
N ASN A 547 20.24 37.82 -15.73
CA ASN A 547 20.71 39.02 -15.05
C ASN A 547 22.07 39.54 -15.54
N HIS A 548 22.77 38.83 -16.44
CA HIS A 548 24.11 39.24 -16.89
C HIS A 548 24.06 40.45 -17.83
N SER A 549 23.21 40.40 -18.86
CA SER A 549 22.88 41.54 -19.72
C SER A 549 21.64 41.23 -20.57
N GLU A 550 21.04 42.27 -21.17
CA GLU A 550 19.91 42.10 -22.10
C GLU A 550 20.29 41.22 -23.31
N GLU A 551 21.54 41.31 -23.79
CA GLU A 551 22.05 40.48 -24.88
C GLU A 551 22.02 38.98 -24.53
N TYR A 552 22.52 38.61 -23.35
CA TYR A 552 22.53 37.21 -22.92
C TYR A 552 21.14 36.70 -22.55
N ALA A 553 20.25 37.57 -22.04
CA ALA A 553 18.84 37.25 -21.88
C ALA A 553 18.18 36.93 -23.24
N LEU A 554 18.49 37.67 -24.30
CA LEU A 554 18.00 37.38 -25.64
C LEU A 554 18.57 36.06 -26.19
N LYS A 555 19.89 35.84 -26.06
CA LYS A 555 20.53 34.58 -26.48
C LYS A 555 19.94 33.36 -25.78
N LEU A 556 19.73 33.43 -24.46
CA LEU A 556 19.08 32.35 -23.73
C LEU A 556 17.65 32.12 -24.22
N TRP A 557 16.89 33.18 -24.46
CA TRP A 557 15.55 33.04 -25.02
C TRP A 557 15.56 32.33 -26.38
N GLU A 558 16.49 32.66 -27.27
CA GLU A 558 16.63 32.01 -28.57
C GLU A 558 16.95 30.52 -28.45
N ILE A 559 17.86 30.14 -27.54
CA ILE A 559 18.16 28.74 -27.23
C ILE A 559 16.88 28.03 -26.75
N LEU A 560 16.17 28.59 -25.77
CA LEU A 560 14.96 27.98 -25.21
C LEU A 560 13.81 27.93 -26.22
N TYR A 561 13.68 28.93 -27.09
CA TYR A 561 12.65 28.98 -28.12
C TYR A 561 12.85 27.88 -29.16
N ASN A 562 14.10 27.65 -29.58
CA ASN A 562 14.47 26.63 -30.56
C ASN A 562 14.62 25.22 -29.98
N TRP A 563 14.62 25.08 -28.65
CA TRP A 563 14.71 23.78 -28.00
C TRP A 563 13.36 23.05 -28.06
N ASP A 564 13.26 22.13 -29.01
CA ASP A 564 12.09 21.26 -29.22
C ASP A 564 12.06 20.13 -28.17
N ASN A 565 11.52 20.46 -26.99
CA ASN A 565 11.33 19.53 -25.89
C ASN A 565 10.09 19.92 -25.06
N GLU A 566 9.32 18.93 -24.59
CA GLU A 566 8.16 19.12 -23.72
C GLU A 566 8.49 19.92 -22.44
N LYS A 567 9.71 19.74 -21.90
CA LYS A 567 10.18 20.41 -20.68
C LYS A 567 10.57 21.86 -20.93
N SER A 568 10.74 22.29 -22.18
CA SER A 568 11.12 23.66 -22.53
C SER A 568 10.16 24.70 -21.96
N ILE A 569 8.88 24.33 -21.76
CA ILE A 569 7.85 25.22 -21.25
C ILE A 569 8.17 25.73 -19.84
N ASN A 570 8.63 24.85 -18.95
CA ASN A 570 8.97 25.22 -17.58
C ASN A 570 10.23 26.12 -17.54
N TRP A 571 11.18 25.88 -18.44
CA TRP A 571 12.36 26.74 -18.59
C TRP A 571 12.00 28.13 -19.12
N LYS A 572 11.09 28.22 -20.10
CA LYS A 572 10.57 29.49 -20.63
C LYS A 572 9.82 30.29 -19.56
N LEU A 573 8.99 29.63 -18.75
CA LEU A 573 8.29 30.28 -17.64
C LEU A 573 9.26 30.79 -16.57
N GLU A 574 10.28 30.00 -16.21
CA GLU A 574 11.30 30.44 -15.25
C GLU A 574 12.15 31.60 -15.80
N PHE A 575 12.44 31.61 -17.11
CA PHE A 575 13.06 32.76 -17.77
C PHE A 575 12.26 34.04 -17.52
N PHE A 576 10.94 34.01 -17.72
CA PHE A 576 10.10 35.17 -17.46
C PHE A 576 10.02 35.54 -15.98
N ASN A 577 10.00 34.56 -15.07
CA ASN A 577 10.04 34.82 -13.64
C ASN A 577 11.30 35.61 -13.26
N ARG A 578 12.46 35.26 -13.85
CA ARG A 578 13.77 35.86 -13.54
C ARG A 578 14.16 37.09 -14.35
N LEU A 579 13.42 37.43 -15.40
CA LEU A 579 13.71 38.60 -16.25
C LEU A 579 13.73 39.92 -15.45
N PRO A 580 14.82 40.70 -15.44
CA PRO A 580 14.86 42.04 -14.84
C PRO A 580 13.77 42.96 -15.37
N ASN A 581 13.22 43.79 -14.48
CA ASN A 581 12.23 44.81 -14.86
C ASN A 581 12.76 45.76 -15.95
N GLU A 582 14.06 46.01 -15.94
CA GLU A 582 14.77 46.88 -16.91
C GLU A 582 14.72 46.33 -18.34
N PHE A 583 14.66 45.00 -18.52
CA PHE A 583 14.62 44.35 -19.83
C PHE A 583 13.18 44.08 -20.30
N VAL A 584 12.18 44.32 -19.45
CA VAL A 584 10.78 44.08 -19.81
C VAL A 584 10.35 45.07 -20.89
N ASN A 585 9.93 44.53 -22.03
CA ASN A 585 9.42 45.28 -23.16
C ASN A 585 8.22 44.55 -23.78
N ASP A 586 7.62 45.15 -24.81
CA ASP A 586 6.44 44.56 -25.46
C ASP A 586 6.75 43.25 -26.18
N ALA A 587 7.96 43.07 -26.73
CA ALA A 587 8.35 41.82 -27.35
C ALA A 587 8.41 40.66 -26.34
N TYR A 588 8.96 40.88 -25.14
CA TYR A 588 8.94 39.87 -24.08
C TYR A 588 7.54 39.61 -23.53
N PHE A 589 6.67 40.62 -23.49
CA PHE A 589 5.26 40.41 -23.14
C PHE A 589 4.55 39.50 -24.14
N GLU A 590 4.69 39.76 -25.44
CA GLU A 590 4.10 38.88 -26.49
C GLU A 590 4.65 37.46 -26.38
N ARG A 591 5.96 37.29 -26.12
CA ARG A 591 6.58 35.98 -25.91
C ARG A 591 6.00 35.27 -24.68
N LEU A 592 5.75 35.97 -23.58
CA LEU A 592 5.11 35.41 -22.37
C LEU A 592 3.69 34.95 -22.68
N ILE A 593 2.87 35.78 -23.32
CA ILE A 593 1.49 35.44 -23.69
C ILE A 593 1.45 34.23 -24.63
N ASN A 594 2.30 34.20 -25.66
CA ASN A 594 2.42 33.04 -26.55
C ASN A 594 2.83 31.77 -25.79
N THR A 595 3.75 31.88 -24.83
CA THR A 595 4.15 30.76 -23.97
C THR A 595 2.97 30.24 -23.16
N ILE A 596 2.19 31.14 -22.55
CA ILE A 596 1.01 30.78 -21.74
C ILE A 596 -0.08 30.15 -22.61
N HIS A 597 -0.30 30.64 -23.84
CA HIS A 597 -1.23 30.01 -24.78
C HIS A 597 -0.81 28.58 -25.15
N SER A 598 0.49 28.34 -25.30
CA SER A 598 1.05 27.03 -25.63
C SER A 598 1.02 26.00 -24.49
N LEU A 599 0.62 26.39 -23.28
CA LEU A 599 0.59 25.48 -22.13
C LEU A 599 -0.33 24.28 -22.39
N SER A 600 0.19 23.09 -22.08
CA SER A 600 -0.53 21.83 -22.09
C SER A 600 -0.11 20.97 -20.89
N GLY A 601 -1.07 20.38 -20.19
CA GLY A 601 -0.85 19.55 -19.00
C GLY A 601 -0.69 20.35 -17.71
N PHE A 602 -0.09 19.69 -16.71
CA PHE A 602 0.11 20.24 -15.37
C PHE A 602 1.24 21.28 -15.33
N VAL A 603 0.93 22.52 -14.95
CA VAL A 603 1.92 23.61 -14.79
C VAL A 603 1.52 24.53 -13.65
N TYR A 604 2.48 25.08 -12.90
CA TYR A 604 2.22 26.07 -11.85
C TYR A 604 2.80 27.46 -12.23
N LEU A 605 1.97 28.50 -12.15
CA LEU A 605 2.33 29.88 -12.50
C LEU A 605 2.44 30.78 -11.26
N TYR A 606 3.61 31.39 -11.07
CA TYR A 606 3.85 32.44 -10.07
C TYR A 606 3.39 33.79 -10.62
N ILE A 607 2.07 34.04 -10.63
CA ILE A 607 1.45 35.19 -11.31
C ILE A 607 1.95 36.55 -10.81
N ASP A 608 2.35 36.63 -9.54
CA ASP A 608 2.99 37.81 -8.93
C ASP A 608 4.25 38.25 -9.70
N GLN A 609 5.00 37.31 -10.27
CA GLN A 609 6.21 37.61 -11.05
C GLN A 609 5.89 38.29 -12.40
N TYR A 610 4.65 38.21 -12.88
CA TYR A 610 4.24 38.80 -14.16
C TYR A 610 3.67 40.22 -14.03
N VAL A 611 3.54 40.75 -12.81
CA VAL A 611 3.11 42.13 -12.56
C VAL A 611 3.99 43.14 -13.30
N LYS A 612 5.30 42.87 -13.39
CA LYS A 612 6.30 43.69 -14.10
C LYS A 612 5.99 43.91 -15.59
N PHE A 613 5.15 43.08 -16.20
CA PHE A 613 4.70 43.26 -17.58
C PHE A 613 3.48 44.18 -17.72
N SER A 614 2.90 44.66 -16.63
CA SER A 614 1.77 45.60 -16.68
C SER A 614 2.22 47.01 -17.06
N LYS A 615 1.37 47.74 -17.78
CA LYS A 615 1.54 49.16 -18.15
C LYS A 615 0.24 49.91 -17.90
N LYS A 616 0.22 51.24 -18.01
CA LYS A 616 -0.97 52.08 -17.72
C LYS A 616 -2.25 51.61 -18.45
N ASN A 617 -2.10 51.00 -19.61
CA ASN A 617 -3.14 50.52 -20.51
C ASN A 617 -3.16 48.98 -20.68
N ARG A 618 -2.40 48.24 -19.86
CA ARG A 618 -2.29 46.77 -19.93
C ARG A 618 -2.19 46.16 -18.54
N ASN A 619 -3.10 45.24 -18.23
CA ASN A 619 -3.08 44.48 -16.99
C ASN A 619 -2.67 43.03 -17.29
N ALA A 620 -1.38 42.74 -17.16
CA ALA A 620 -0.83 41.43 -17.50
C ALA A 620 -1.42 40.32 -16.63
N VAL A 621 -1.64 40.57 -15.34
CA VAL A 621 -2.21 39.61 -14.40
C VAL A 621 -3.63 39.24 -14.81
N LYS A 622 -4.47 40.22 -15.15
CA LYS A 622 -5.84 39.98 -15.60
C LYS A 622 -5.89 39.21 -16.92
N GLU A 623 -5.04 39.57 -17.87
CA GLU A 623 -4.96 38.91 -19.17
C GLU A 623 -4.54 37.45 -19.05
N ILE A 624 -3.49 37.17 -18.26
CA ILE A 624 -3.02 35.81 -18.01
C ILE A 624 -4.08 34.96 -17.30
N MET A 625 -4.72 35.49 -16.26
CA MET A 625 -5.80 34.78 -15.55
C MET A 625 -6.96 34.44 -16.49
N SER A 626 -7.30 35.36 -17.41
CA SER A 626 -8.35 35.13 -18.42
C SER A 626 -7.98 34.00 -19.39
N ILE A 627 -6.71 33.95 -19.84
CA ILE A 627 -6.21 32.87 -20.71
C ILE A 627 -6.27 31.53 -19.98
N VAL A 628 -5.77 31.47 -18.74
CA VAL A 628 -5.75 30.24 -17.94
C VAL A 628 -7.16 29.76 -17.64
N HIS A 629 -8.05 30.66 -17.22
CA HIS A 629 -9.45 30.35 -16.98
C HIS A 629 -10.11 29.68 -18.19
N ASN A 630 -9.92 30.26 -19.39
CA ASN A 630 -10.46 29.71 -20.62
C ASN A 630 -9.85 28.33 -20.92
N LYS A 631 -8.53 28.17 -20.82
CA LYS A 631 -7.87 26.87 -21.08
C LYS A 631 -8.34 25.77 -20.13
N ILE A 632 -8.54 26.06 -18.85
CA ILE A 632 -9.09 25.07 -17.90
C ILE A 632 -10.54 24.71 -18.31
N LYS A 633 -11.34 25.73 -18.68
CA LYS A 633 -12.75 25.56 -19.02
C LYS A 633 -13.00 24.83 -20.34
N THR A 634 -12.21 25.11 -21.38
CA THR A 634 -12.43 24.57 -22.75
C THR A 634 -11.58 23.35 -23.05
N ASP A 635 -10.34 23.34 -22.56
CA ASP A 635 -9.33 22.37 -22.97
C ASP A 635 -9.02 21.36 -21.86
N SER A 636 -9.73 21.41 -20.72
CA SER A 636 -9.56 20.55 -19.54
C SER A 636 -8.10 20.45 -19.06
N GLN A 637 -7.39 21.58 -19.05
CA GLN A 637 -5.97 21.65 -18.65
C GLN A 637 -5.81 21.80 -17.13
N GLU A 638 -4.69 21.29 -16.59
CA GLU A 638 -4.36 21.36 -15.16
C GLU A 638 -3.38 22.50 -14.84
N ILE A 639 -3.72 23.73 -15.23
CA ILE A 639 -2.87 24.90 -14.99
C ILE A 639 -3.20 25.49 -13.61
N ARG A 640 -2.22 25.45 -12.70
CA ARG A 640 -2.32 26.02 -11.36
C ARG A 640 -1.75 27.43 -11.27
N LEU A 641 -2.37 28.27 -10.45
CA LEU A 641 -1.97 29.65 -10.18
C LEU A 641 -1.55 29.81 -8.72
N SER A 642 -0.60 30.70 -8.47
CA SER A 642 -0.36 31.21 -7.12
C SER A 642 -1.60 31.94 -6.57
N GLU A 643 -1.74 32.01 -5.25
CA GLU A 643 -2.88 32.66 -4.58
C GLU A 643 -2.95 34.19 -4.76
N TYR A 644 -1.90 34.79 -5.35
CA TYR A 644 -1.73 36.23 -5.50
C TYR A 644 -2.94 36.97 -6.11
N PRO A 645 -3.58 36.51 -7.21
CA PRO A 645 -4.73 37.19 -7.80
C PRO A 645 -5.91 37.37 -6.83
N PHE A 646 -6.11 36.41 -5.93
CA PHE A 646 -7.23 36.39 -4.99
C PHE A 646 -6.88 37.07 -3.66
N LYS A 647 -5.64 36.91 -3.22
CA LYS A 647 -5.16 37.37 -1.92
C LYS A 647 -4.66 38.82 -1.93
N ASP A 648 -3.88 39.21 -2.91
CA ASP A 648 -3.19 40.51 -2.87
C ASP A 648 -3.59 41.44 -4.02
N ALA A 649 -4.19 40.90 -5.09
CA ALA A 649 -4.45 41.63 -6.33
C ALA A 649 -5.91 41.59 -6.79
N LEU A 650 -6.87 41.33 -5.90
CA LEU A 650 -8.30 41.25 -6.24
C LEU A 650 -8.83 42.54 -6.90
N VAL A 651 -8.29 43.70 -6.49
CA VAL A 651 -8.58 45.03 -7.05
C VAL A 651 -8.38 45.10 -8.59
N LEU A 652 -7.51 44.26 -9.14
CA LEU A 652 -7.27 44.18 -10.58
C LEU A 652 -8.48 43.65 -11.36
N PHE A 653 -9.49 43.12 -10.66
CA PHE A 653 -10.62 42.37 -11.20
C PHE A 653 -11.99 42.90 -10.73
N GLU A 654 -12.08 44.06 -10.06
CA GLU A 654 -13.30 44.54 -9.37
C GLU A 654 -14.59 44.51 -10.20
N ASN A 655 -14.50 44.62 -11.52
CA ASN A 655 -15.65 44.60 -12.43
C ASN A 655 -15.92 43.24 -13.08
N ASP A 656 -15.32 42.15 -12.58
CA ASP A 656 -15.31 40.84 -13.25
C ASP A 656 -15.49 39.68 -12.26
N TYR A 657 -16.59 39.73 -11.51
CA TYR A 657 -16.92 38.72 -10.51
C TYR A 657 -16.94 37.30 -11.09
N ASN A 658 -17.44 37.12 -12.32
CA ASN A 658 -17.48 35.81 -12.96
C ASN A 658 -16.08 35.23 -13.15
N LEU A 659 -15.12 36.02 -13.65
CA LEU A 659 -13.76 35.55 -13.82
C LEU A 659 -13.10 35.22 -12.47
N ILE A 660 -13.30 36.05 -11.43
CA ILE A 660 -12.80 35.79 -10.06
C ILE A 660 -13.36 34.47 -9.54
N LYS A 661 -14.68 34.33 -9.56
CA LYS A 661 -15.40 33.17 -9.04
C LYS A 661 -14.96 31.90 -9.74
N GLU A 662 -15.08 31.86 -11.07
CA GLU A 662 -14.81 30.63 -11.81
C GLU A 662 -13.34 30.24 -11.72
N SER A 663 -12.41 31.22 -11.76
CA SER A 663 -10.98 30.94 -11.60
C SER A 663 -10.65 30.41 -10.21
N TYR A 664 -11.22 30.98 -9.14
CA TYR A 664 -10.98 30.49 -7.79
C TYR A 664 -11.47 29.04 -7.62
N LEU A 665 -12.69 28.74 -8.10
CA LEU A 665 -13.26 27.39 -8.01
C LEU A 665 -12.42 26.36 -8.79
N GLN A 666 -11.96 26.72 -10.00
CA GLN A 666 -11.04 25.88 -10.79
C GLN A 666 -9.75 25.58 -10.01
N GLN A 667 -9.12 26.59 -9.41
CA GLN A 667 -7.87 26.41 -8.66
C GLN A 667 -8.07 25.59 -7.38
N PHE A 668 -9.16 25.85 -6.66
CA PHE A 668 -9.55 25.11 -5.48
C PHE A 668 -9.77 23.62 -5.81
N GLU A 669 -10.44 23.32 -6.91
CA GLU A 669 -10.63 21.96 -7.39
C GLU A 669 -9.33 21.25 -7.77
N LEU A 670 -8.48 21.91 -8.57
CA LEU A 670 -7.18 21.36 -8.97
C LEU A 670 -6.29 21.04 -7.76
N SER A 671 -6.46 21.73 -6.63
CA SER A 671 -5.64 21.56 -5.42
C SER A 671 -5.99 20.35 -4.55
N LYS A 672 -7.04 19.58 -4.86
CA LYS A 672 -7.53 18.46 -4.03
C LYS A 672 -6.54 17.30 -3.81
N SER A 673 -5.42 17.26 -4.54
CA SER A 673 -4.33 16.30 -4.37
C SER A 673 -3.13 16.83 -3.57
N SER A 674 -3.10 18.11 -3.18
CA SER A 674 -1.98 18.72 -2.44
C SER A 674 -2.42 19.93 -1.61
N VAL A 675 -2.09 19.93 -0.32
CA VAL A 675 -2.53 20.87 0.75
C VAL A 675 -2.05 22.34 0.60
N SER A 676 -1.98 22.91 -0.61
CA SER A 676 -1.21 24.16 -0.84
C SER A 676 -1.95 25.38 -1.39
N PHE A 677 -3.10 25.27 -2.06
CA PHE A 677 -3.78 26.46 -2.59
C PHE A 677 -4.66 27.14 -1.53
N ASP A 678 -4.43 28.44 -1.31
CA ASP A 678 -5.16 29.28 -0.36
C ASP A 678 -5.38 28.63 1.02
N TYR A 679 -4.37 27.93 1.55
CA TYR A 679 -4.48 27.14 2.79
C TYR A 679 -5.03 27.95 3.98
N GLN A 680 -4.71 29.24 4.05
CA GLN A 680 -5.18 30.15 5.10
C GLN A 680 -6.55 30.79 4.79
N MET A 681 -7.17 30.43 3.67
CA MET A 681 -8.44 30.96 3.16
C MET A 681 -8.48 32.49 3.04
N LYS A 682 -7.31 33.12 2.81
CA LYS A 682 -7.19 34.58 2.69
C LYS A 682 -7.74 35.07 1.35
N GLY A 683 -7.50 34.32 0.28
CA GLY A 683 -8.10 34.56 -1.03
C GLY A 683 -9.62 34.47 -0.94
N PHE A 684 -10.15 33.41 -0.32
CA PHE A 684 -11.58 33.27 -0.04
C PHE A 684 -12.11 34.47 0.72
N ALA A 685 -11.50 34.80 1.85
CA ALA A 685 -11.95 35.89 2.73
C ALA A 685 -12.03 37.23 1.98
N ASN A 686 -11.05 37.51 1.12
CA ASN A 686 -11.04 38.73 0.30
C ASN A 686 -12.13 38.75 -0.78
N ILE A 687 -12.37 37.61 -1.44
CA ILE A 687 -13.46 37.49 -2.42
C ILE A 687 -14.79 37.68 -1.70
N TYR A 688 -15.00 36.98 -0.57
CA TYR A 688 -16.22 37.12 0.22
C TYR A 688 -16.42 38.56 0.68
N ALA A 689 -15.38 39.23 1.20
CA ALA A 689 -15.45 40.62 1.64
C ALA A 689 -16.01 41.55 0.54
N THR A 690 -15.61 41.33 -0.72
CA THR A 690 -16.05 42.13 -1.87
C THR A 690 -17.39 41.65 -2.46
N HIS A 691 -17.60 40.34 -2.52
CA HIS A 691 -18.72 39.66 -3.16
C HIS A 691 -19.40 38.69 -2.20
N LYS A 692 -20.44 39.15 -1.51
CA LYS A 692 -21.14 38.38 -0.48
C LYS A 692 -21.76 37.08 -1.01
N GLU A 693 -22.16 37.07 -2.28
CA GLU A 693 -22.72 35.91 -2.98
C GLU A 693 -21.73 34.74 -3.12
N PHE A 694 -20.43 34.98 -3.04
CA PHE A 694 -19.39 33.96 -3.25
C PHE A 694 -19.46 32.81 -2.25
N LEU A 695 -19.90 33.07 -1.02
CA LEU A 695 -20.07 32.03 0.00
C LEU A 695 -21.03 30.95 -0.49
N PHE A 696 -22.21 31.35 -1.00
CA PHE A 696 -23.18 30.40 -1.53
C PHE A 696 -22.69 29.73 -2.81
N ASP A 697 -22.09 30.50 -3.73
CA ASP A 697 -21.57 29.97 -4.99
C ASP A 697 -20.51 28.88 -4.74
N PHE A 698 -19.60 29.08 -3.79
CA PHE A 698 -18.60 28.08 -3.39
C PHE A 698 -19.23 26.79 -2.87
N PHE A 699 -20.14 26.89 -1.89
CA PHE A 699 -20.78 25.71 -1.31
C PHE A 699 -21.66 24.97 -2.33
N SER A 700 -22.34 25.71 -3.20
CA SER A 700 -23.15 25.13 -4.27
C SER A 700 -22.31 24.29 -5.25
N TYR A 701 -21.10 24.76 -5.60
CA TYR A 701 -20.14 24.04 -6.44
C TYR A 701 -19.48 22.87 -5.70
N PHE A 702 -19.01 23.12 -4.48
CA PHE A 702 -18.28 22.15 -3.67
C PHE A 702 -19.11 20.90 -3.36
N TYR A 703 -20.43 21.04 -3.16
CA TYR A 703 -21.33 19.93 -2.88
C TYR A 703 -22.14 19.46 -4.10
N SER A 704 -22.01 20.08 -5.28
CA SER A 704 -22.59 19.54 -6.53
C SER A 704 -21.69 18.47 -7.15
N GLU A 705 -20.37 18.64 -7.08
CA GLU A 705 -19.37 17.78 -7.71
C GLU A 705 -18.84 16.65 -6.79
N TYR A 706 -19.06 16.72 -5.46
CA TYR A 706 -18.44 15.83 -4.48
C TYR A 706 -19.46 15.11 -3.56
N ASP A 707 -19.10 13.91 -3.12
CA ASP A 707 -19.91 13.08 -2.22
C ASP A 707 -19.92 13.64 -0.79
N VAL A 708 -21.05 13.53 -0.10
CA VAL A 708 -21.40 14.34 1.09
C VAL A 708 -20.66 13.92 2.37
N HIS A 709 -19.78 12.92 2.29
CA HIS A 709 -19.19 12.24 3.45
C HIS A 709 -17.65 12.34 3.56
N ARG A 710 -17.03 13.41 3.06
CA ARG A 710 -15.56 13.61 3.16
C ARG A 710 -15.16 14.31 4.48
N ASP A 711 -14.05 13.88 5.09
CA ASP A 711 -13.47 14.50 6.29
C ASP A 711 -12.85 15.86 5.92
N ASN A 712 -13.55 16.96 6.24
CA ASN A 712 -13.19 18.34 5.82
C ASN A 712 -12.69 19.20 7.00
N LYS A 713 -12.00 18.59 7.97
CA LYS A 713 -11.52 19.27 9.19
C LYS A 713 -10.54 20.42 8.95
N ASP A 714 -9.92 20.47 7.77
CA ASP A 714 -8.85 21.43 7.47
C ASP A 714 -9.35 22.75 6.84
N LEU A 715 -10.66 22.90 6.58
CA LEU A 715 -11.23 24.16 6.07
C LEU A 715 -11.60 25.10 7.23
N ASN A 716 -10.86 26.21 7.36
CA ASN A 716 -11.14 27.26 8.35
C ASN A 716 -11.87 28.44 7.68
N LEU A 717 -13.18 28.54 7.95
CA LEU A 717 -14.06 29.60 7.43
C LEU A 717 -14.53 30.57 8.52
N SER A 718 -13.82 30.64 9.66
CA SER A 718 -14.19 31.48 10.80
C SER A 718 -14.42 32.96 10.45
N PHE A 719 -13.71 33.48 9.45
CA PHE A 719 -13.82 34.86 8.96
C PHE A 719 -15.21 35.26 8.47
N ILE A 720 -16.10 34.33 8.11
CA ILE A 720 -17.47 34.68 7.69
C ILE A 720 -18.25 35.36 8.83
N TRP A 721 -17.92 35.03 10.08
CA TRP A 721 -18.57 35.56 11.29
C TRP A 721 -18.11 36.97 11.69
N ASP A 722 -17.11 37.51 10.99
CA ASP A 722 -16.68 38.90 11.14
C ASP A 722 -17.64 39.89 10.45
N TYR A 723 -18.59 39.38 9.65
CA TYR A 723 -19.60 40.14 8.89
C TYR A 723 -21.03 39.87 9.42
N PRO A 724 -21.39 40.37 10.62
CA PRO A 724 -22.70 40.12 11.22
C PRO A 724 -23.87 40.66 10.38
N GLU A 725 -23.63 41.59 9.47
CA GLU A 725 -24.62 42.11 8.52
C GLU A 725 -24.95 41.16 7.36
N ARG A 726 -24.24 40.03 7.24
CA ARG A 726 -24.38 39.04 6.15
C ARG A 726 -24.96 37.69 6.62
N MET A 727 -25.78 37.73 7.66
CA MET A 727 -26.37 36.52 8.25
C MET A 727 -27.28 35.79 7.26
N ASP A 728 -28.01 36.52 6.42
CA ASP A 728 -28.90 35.94 5.40
C ASP A 728 -28.11 35.04 4.43
N GLU A 729 -26.89 35.42 4.06
CA GLU A 729 -26.01 34.62 3.20
C GLU A 729 -25.51 33.34 3.89
N ILE A 730 -25.15 33.42 5.18
CA ILE A 730 -24.72 32.27 5.98
C ILE A 730 -25.89 31.29 6.16
N GLU A 731 -27.07 31.78 6.50
CA GLU A 731 -28.28 30.96 6.64
C GLU A 731 -28.61 30.19 5.37
N ARG A 732 -28.49 30.86 4.22
CA ARG A 732 -28.77 30.24 2.93
C ARG A 732 -27.85 29.05 2.66
N VAL A 733 -26.59 29.11 3.08
CA VAL A 733 -25.64 27.99 3.00
C VAL A 733 -26.00 26.88 3.98
N ILE A 734 -26.35 27.22 5.23
CA ILE A 734 -26.79 26.23 6.23
C ILE A 734 -27.98 25.44 5.71
N ASP A 735 -29.00 26.14 5.19
CA ASP A 735 -30.20 25.51 4.63
C ASP A 735 -29.85 24.61 3.44
N PHE A 736 -28.91 25.02 2.59
CA PHE A 736 -28.44 24.20 1.47
C PHE A 736 -27.75 22.91 1.96
N LEU A 737 -26.83 23.00 2.92
CA LEU A 737 -26.07 21.85 3.43
C LEU A 737 -26.94 20.87 4.21
N THR A 738 -27.86 21.36 5.05
CA THR A 738 -28.77 20.50 5.82
C THR A 738 -29.74 19.73 4.92
N ASN A 739 -30.11 20.27 3.76
CA ASN A 739 -30.98 19.57 2.81
C ASN A 739 -30.23 18.53 1.95
N LYS A 740 -28.91 18.63 1.82
CA LYS A 740 -28.08 17.78 0.94
C LYS A 740 -27.42 16.58 1.64
N ASP A 741 -27.15 16.67 2.95
CA ASP A 741 -26.39 15.68 3.72
C ASP A 741 -27.30 14.88 4.67
N VAL A 742 -27.34 13.55 4.50
CA VAL A 742 -28.04 12.65 5.43
C VAL A 742 -27.04 12.13 6.45
N TYR A 743 -27.15 12.54 7.71
CA TYR A 743 -26.19 12.17 8.74
C TYR A 743 -26.38 10.73 9.24
N PHE A 744 -25.39 9.86 9.02
CA PHE A 744 -25.45 8.43 9.38
C PHE A 744 -24.79 8.07 10.73
N GLY A 745 -24.44 9.04 11.58
CA GLY A 745 -23.93 8.77 12.94
C GLY A 745 -22.42 8.52 13.07
N LEU A 746 -21.66 8.63 11.96
CA LEU A 746 -20.20 8.53 11.93
C LEU A 746 -19.62 9.82 11.32
N GLY A 747 -18.65 10.44 12.00
CA GLY A 747 -18.05 11.72 11.57
C GLY A 747 -18.84 12.97 12.00
N GLY A 748 -18.43 14.14 11.52
CA GLY A 748 -19.15 15.41 11.66
C GLY A 748 -20.08 15.67 10.47
N HIS A 749 -21.20 16.36 10.68
CA HIS A 749 -22.08 16.80 9.58
C HIS A 749 -21.40 17.91 8.77
N SER A 750 -21.62 17.97 7.45
CA SER A 750 -21.12 19.03 6.56
C SER A 750 -21.26 20.47 7.07
N VAL A 751 -22.29 20.79 7.86
CA VAL A 751 -22.51 22.12 8.44
C VAL A 751 -21.44 22.49 9.48
N SER A 752 -20.75 21.54 10.11
CA SER A 752 -19.75 21.86 11.13
C SER A 752 -18.59 22.70 10.58
N ILE A 753 -18.35 22.64 9.27
CA ILE A 753 -17.26 23.35 8.58
C ILE A 753 -17.29 24.86 8.77
N ILE A 754 -18.47 25.46 8.89
CA ILE A 754 -18.63 26.91 9.10
C ILE A 754 -18.42 27.31 10.56
N PHE A 755 -18.20 26.37 11.47
CA PHE A 755 -18.03 26.60 12.91
C PHE A 755 -16.64 26.23 13.45
N ASN A 756 -15.68 25.90 12.58
CA ASN A 756 -14.31 25.55 12.97
C ASN A 756 -13.52 26.78 13.46
N ASP A 757 -12.67 26.58 14.47
CA ASP A 757 -11.64 27.52 14.96
C ASP A 757 -12.10 28.96 15.26
N LEU A 758 -13.30 29.12 15.84
CA LEU A 758 -13.89 30.42 16.14
C LEU A 758 -13.23 31.12 17.34
N ASP A 759 -13.02 32.43 17.23
CA ASP A 759 -12.55 33.26 18.34
C ASP A 759 -13.69 33.77 19.26
N GLY A 760 -13.32 34.40 20.38
CA GLY A 760 -14.27 34.89 21.37
C GLY A 760 -15.20 36.02 20.89
N LYS A 761 -14.87 36.72 19.79
CA LYS A 761 -15.72 37.75 19.18
C LYS A 761 -16.70 37.10 18.21
N GLN A 762 -16.23 36.18 17.37
CA GLN A 762 -17.03 35.41 16.43
C GLN A 762 -18.08 34.54 17.14
N LEU A 763 -17.71 33.92 18.27
CA LEU A 763 -18.65 33.20 19.13
C LEU A 763 -19.81 34.09 19.64
N LYS A 764 -19.55 35.38 19.93
CA LYS A 764 -20.60 36.32 20.32
C LYS A 764 -21.50 36.71 19.16
N SER A 765 -20.96 36.85 17.95
CA SER A 765 -21.74 37.05 16.73
C SER A 765 -22.73 35.90 16.53
N ILE A 766 -22.29 34.66 16.72
CA ILE A 766 -23.14 33.46 16.60
C ILE A 766 -24.19 33.40 17.71
N GLN A 767 -23.82 33.69 18.96
CA GLN A 767 -24.77 33.71 20.08
C GLN A 767 -25.90 34.73 19.91
N THR A 768 -25.70 35.75 19.06
CA THR A 768 -26.75 36.70 18.70
C THR A 768 -27.71 36.09 17.66
N ALA A 769 -27.23 35.16 16.83
CA ALA A 769 -28.00 34.37 15.87
C ALA A 769 -28.60 33.07 16.48
N LYS A 770 -29.24 33.17 17.65
CA LYS A 770 -29.82 32.02 18.41
C LYS A 770 -30.72 31.09 17.58
N TYR A 771 -31.41 31.62 16.58
CA TYR A 771 -32.34 30.85 15.77
C TYR A 771 -31.62 29.81 14.87
N ILE A 772 -30.36 30.02 14.51
CA ILE A 772 -29.56 29.09 13.68
C ILE A 772 -29.38 27.76 14.42
N PHE A 773 -29.04 27.81 15.72
CA PHE A 773 -28.94 26.62 16.56
C PHE A 773 -30.29 25.91 16.73
N CYS A 774 -31.39 26.65 16.84
CA CYS A 774 -32.73 26.05 16.88
C CYS A 774 -33.06 25.33 15.57
N LYS A 775 -32.68 25.89 14.41
CA LYS A 775 -32.91 25.29 13.08
C LYS A 775 -32.13 23.98 12.89
N LEU A 776 -30.88 23.93 13.37
CA LEU A 776 -30.05 22.72 13.39
C LEU A 776 -30.59 21.64 14.33
N GLN A 777 -31.20 22.03 15.45
CA GLN A 777 -31.87 21.09 16.37
C GLN A 777 -33.18 20.54 15.80
N ILE A 778 -33.96 21.36 15.07
CA ILE A 778 -35.27 20.99 14.52
C ILE A 778 -35.17 19.90 13.43
N ASN A 779 -34.06 19.82 12.69
CA ASN A 779 -33.85 18.80 11.65
C ASN A 779 -33.12 17.53 12.14
N SER A 780 -32.91 17.36 13.44
CA SER A 780 -32.02 16.33 13.96
C SER A 780 -32.71 15.23 14.77
N SER A 781 -32.62 14.00 14.28
CA SER A 781 -32.41 12.80 15.13
C SER A 781 -30.92 12.70 15.54
N LEU A 782 -30.26 13.82 15.85
CA LEU A 782 -28.86 13.87 16.32
C LEU A 782 -28.77 14.40 17.77
N PRO A 783 -28.58 13.52 18.76
CA PRO A 783 -27.97 13.91 20.01
C PRO A 783 -26.46 13.61 19.95
N GLN A 784 -25.65 14.61 20.31
CA GLN A 784 -24.22 14.54 20.66
C GLN A 784 -23.21 14.57 19.51
N LYS A 785 -22.79 15.78 19.10
CA LYS A 785 -21.38 16.14 18.77
C LYS A 785 -21.16 17.57 18.20
N ILE A 786 -22.10 18.50 18.36
CA ILE A 786 -21.88 19.91 17.95
C ILE A 786 -20.97 20.69 18.94
N ASN A 787 -20.65 20.12 20.11
CA ASN A 787 -19.70 20.71 21.07
C ASN A 787 -18.34 20.00 21.02
N GLY A 788 -17.62 20.14 19.91
CA GLY A 788 -16.21 19.76 19.77
C GLY A 788 -15.39 21.00 19.49
#